data_AF-A0A382AVP2-F1
#
_entry.id   AF-A0A382AVP2-F1
#
_cell.length_a   1.000
_cell.length_b   1.000
_cell.length_c   1.000
_cell.angle_alpha   90.00
_cell.angle_beta   90.00
_cell.angle_gamma   90.00
#
_symmetry.space_group_name_H-M   'P 1'
#
loop_
_entity.id
_entity.type
_entity.pdbx_description
1 polymer ?
#
loop_
_entity_poly.entity_id
_entity_poly.type
_entity_poly.pdbx_seq_one_letter_code
_entity_poly.pdbx_strand_id
1 'polypeptide(L)'
;VLIKKKYFYLIFFILISLTSFELLAADKFWVASDCSVTNYFDDSANWSLSANGSGGAQKPKRSDRAVFGWNASGSDCDAEIRRRADIQGLLVKGNYDGTVKVNDNKTLKIRQHFGLHGTILLGTDAKLNTNKYTSHIYSGGTLSAANAKEVRIFASLKIHSGGTFIAPAKATVFKGGFQNYGTFTHSNGTVTFSPKDSSYQVYTNGTGSGKDFYNVIKNNKNKTLRMNGDMQVNDIHLNKGILNVDGNDLYVKGNYISNGSNRREVTRTGQSTSVIFNGTGDQTIIARDTPGTWPSFENLTITNNSGIVSFSNRDVGIEKTLTINSGATLDISGLDMSATTLVNNGTLQLEGGETVTITTKDTDTGTITYDGSGSYSDLEYGDDYYNLTFNGTGTYALDANLNVDGALTITDGTLDVSSDNRSINVAGNWTNSDIFNSRSGTVTFDGTSTITSGGITDNTQDFYNVILSGSAGTQSTNHVDVDNDFTISSSGTWDTGGLCLFVAGTTTTGSGTLTNTTLPTVTFDPANSDDDVQPAENITLTFNHAMRNTDDSALTNTNVDSLITLKVNNSSGSDIAFDATIDSDKKIITINPDSNFTGEQDVYVAIGATVEDQTCGQAITAANATFTVVDTDVPTLTSSSPTDGATEVGVNDNIVLNFSKAVDAESGNIVIYKSSD
;
A
#
# COMPACT_ATOMS: atom_id res chain seq x y z
N VAL A 1 -76.56 38.02 -21.46
CA VAL A 1 -75.95 38.66 -22.65
C VAL A 1 -74.48 38.23 -22.71
N LEU A 2 -74.29 36.97 -23.07
CA LEU A 2 -73.02 36.34 -23.41
C LEU A 2 -72.86 36.43 -24.93
N ILE A 3 -71.61 36.38 -25.42
CA ILE A 3 -71.22 36.31 -26.84
C ILE A 3 -71.18 37.67 -27.55
N LYS A 4 -69.99 38.29 -27.60
CA LYS A 4 -69.43 38.98 -28.80
C LYS A 4 -68.08 39.65 -28.46
N LYS A 5 -67.06 38.85 -28.13
CA LYS A 5 -65.65 39.31 -28.15
C LYS A 5 -64.63 38.18 -28.39
N LYS A 6 -65.06 37.06 -28.96
CA LYS A 6 -64.20 35.88 -29.31
C LYS A 6 -64.10 35.56 -30.81
N TYR A 7 -64.76 36.32 -31.69
CA TYR A 7 -64.83 35.98 -33.12
C TYR A 7 -63.88 36.76 -34.04
N PHE A 8 -63.09 37.70 -33.53
CA PHE A 8 -62.14 38.45 -34.37
C PHE A 8 -60.68 37.94 -34.32
N TYR A 9 -60.31 37.17 -33.28
CA TYR A 9 -58.98 36.54 -33.20
C TYR A 9 -58.92 35.14 -33.84
N LEU A 10 -60.06 34.51 -34.10
CA LEU A 10 -60.11 33.18 -34.72
C LEU A 10 -59.94 33.24 -36.24
N ILE A 11 -60.23 34.37 -36.89
CA ILE A 11 -60.17 34.50 -38.35
C ILE A 11 -58.75 34.90 -38.83
N PHE A 12 -57.94 35.55 -37.98
CA PHE A 12 -56.54 35.87 -38.33
C PHE A 12 -55.57 34.67 -38.12
N PHE A 13 -55.97 33.67 -37.32
CA PHE A 13 -55.20 32.43 -37.12
C PHE A 13 -55.54 31.31 -38.12
N ILE A 14 -56.65 31.43 -38.86
CA ILE A 14 -57.09 30.44 -39.85
C ILE A 14 -56.58 30.77 -41.27
N LEU A 15 -56.06 31.98 -41.52
CA LEU A 15 -55.48 32.35 -42.82
C LEU A 15 -53.95 32.21 -42.92
N ILE A 16 -53.24 31.92 -41.81
CA ILE A 16 -51.79 31.61 -41.80
C ILE A 16 -51.53 30.12 -41.54
N SER A 17 -52.56 29.32 -41.23
CA SER A 17 -52.47 27.86 -41.11
C SER A 17 -52.57 27.10 -42.44
N LEU A 18 -52.62 27.80 -43.58
CA LEU A 18 -52.73 27.22 -44.93
C LEU A 18 -51.52 27.48 -45.84
N THR A 19 -50.40 27.99 -45.31
CA THR A 19 -49.10 28.03 -46.02
C THR A 19 -47.95 27.56 -45.16
N SER A 20 -48.13 26.41 -44.53
CA SER A 20 -47.01 25.46 -44.45
C SER A 20 -47.57 24.09 -44.80
N PHE A 21 -47.60 23.79 -46.10
CA PHE A 21 -47.47 22.39 -46.48
C PHE A 21 -46.15 21.92 -45.84
N GLU A 22 -46.21 21.25 -44.69
CA GLU A 22 -45.26 20.19 -44.45
C GLU A 22 -45.46 19.25 -45.63
N LEU A 23 -44.65 19.43 -46.67
CA LEU A 23 -44.53 18.46 -47.74
C LEU A 23 -44.30 17.14 -47.01
N LEU A 24 -45.28 16.23 -47.07
CA LEU A 24 -45.08 14.88 -46.58
C LEU A 24 -43.81 14.37 -47.23
N ALA A 25 -42.85 13.94 -46.41
CA ALA A 25 -41.56 13.48 -46.90
C ALA A 25 -41.81 12.42 -47.98
N ALA A 26 -41.32 12.65 -49.20
CA ALA A 26 -41.42 11.62 -50.21
C ALA A 26 -40.43 10.51 -49.87
N ASP A 27 -40.91 9.27 -49.77
CA ASP A 27 -40.05 8.11 -49.61
C ASP A 27 -39.29 7.84 -50.91
N LYS A 28 -38.00 7.59 -50.76
CA LYS A 28 -37.10 7.15 -51.81
C LYS A 28 -36.53 5.82 -51.39
N PHE A 29 -36.81 4.80 -52.18
CA PHE A 29 -36.45 3.41 -51.88
C PHE A 29 -35.15 3.08 -52.61
N TRP A 30 -34.17 2.57 -51.88
CA TRP A 30 -32.95 2.00 -52.45
C TRP A 30 -33.29 0.71 -53.17
N VAL A 31 -32.82 0.56 -54.41
CA VAL A 31 -33.16 -0.57 -55.29
C VAL A 31 -31.96 -1.12 -56.06
N ALA A 32 -30.74 -0.75 -55.66
CA ALA A 32 -29.53 -1.29 -56.27
C ALA A 32 -29.40 -2.78 -55.97
N SER A 33 -29.29 -3.59 -57.03
CA SER A 33 -29.24 -5.06 -56.95
C SER A 33 -28.00 -5.66 -57.61
N ASP A 34 -27.21 -4.89 -58.37
CA ASP A 34 -25.92 -5.33 -58.88
C ASP A 34 -24.80 -5.01 -57.88
N CYS A 35 -24.36 -6.02 -57.14
CA CYS A 35 -23.34 -5.86 -56.11
C CYS A 35 -21.92 -6.02 -56.68
N SER A 36 -21.77 -6.26 -57.99
CA SER A 36 -20.45 -6.34 -58.65
C SER A 36 -19.83 -4.96 -58.89
N VAL A 37 -20.62 -3.89 -58.73
CA VAL A 37 -20.22 -2.49 -58.91
C VAL A 37 -20.46 -1.67 -57.65
N THR A 38 -19.76 -0.54 -57.53
CA THR A 38 -20.01 0.42 -56.45
C THR A 38 -21.29 1.21 -56.73
N ASN A 39 -22.29 1.06 -55.87
CA ASN A 39 -23.55 1.76 -56.01
C ASN A 39 -23.54 3.07 -55.22
N TYR A 40 -23.49 4.20 -55.93
CA TYR A 40 -23.42 5.51 -55.31
C TYR A 40 -24.79 6.03 -54.88
N PHE A 41 -24.85 6.62 -53.68
CA PHE A 41 -26.06 7.24 -53.13
C PHE A 41 -26.58 8.41 -54.00
N ASP A 42 -25.69 9.08 -54.75
CA ASP A 42 -26.05 10.22 -55.59
C ASP A 42 -26.47 9.87 -57.02
N ASP A 43 -26.49 8.58 -57.37
CA ASP A 43 -26.96 8.08 -58.66
C ASP A 43 -28.46 7.79 -58.65
N SER A 44 -29.21 8.36 -59.60
CA SER A 44 -30.65 8.13 -59.73
C SER A 44 -31.02 6.71 -60.12
N ALA A 45 -30.11 5.95 -60.76
CA ALA A 45 -30.36 4.56 -61.12
C ALA A 45 -30.62 3.67 -59.89
N ASN A 46 -30.13 4.07 -58.71
CA ASN A 46 -30.23 3.29 -57.49
C ASN A 46 -31.46 3.63 -56.61
N TRP A 47 -32.34 4.54 -57.07
CA TRP A 47 -33.50 5.00 -56.31
C TRP A 47 -34.81 4.78 -57.04
N SER A 48 -35.86 4.44 -56.29
CA SER A 48 -37.25 4.36 -56.76
C SER A 48 -38.21 5.23 -55.94
N LEU A 49 -39.36 5.59 -56.53
CA LEU A 49 -40.47 6.31 -55.87
C LEU A 49 -41.42 5.37 -55.13
N SER A 50 -41.34 4.07 -55.39
CA SER A 50 -42.16 3.05 -54.75
C SER A 50 -41.30 1.89 -54.25
N ALA A 51 -41.77 1.26 -53.19
CA ALA A 51 -41.32 -0.05 -52.75
C ALA A 51 -41.20 -1.03 -53.93
N ASN A 52 -40.05 -1.71 -54.09
CA ASN A 52 -39.78 -2.65 -55.19
C ASN A 52 -39.92 -2.07 -56.62
N GLY A 53 -39.92 -0.75 -56.79
CA GLY A 53 -40.02 -0.13 -58.10
C GLY A 53 -38.69 -0.12 -58.87
N SER A 54 -38.74 0.14 -60.17
CA SER A 54 -37.53 0.30 -60.99
C SER A 54 -36.71 1.52 -60.55
N GLY A 55 -35.40 1.43 -60.77
CA GLY A 55 -34.46 2.56 -60.62
C GLY A 55 -34.74 3.71 -61.59
N GLY A 56 -34.24 4.90 -61.27
CA GLY A 56 -34.38 6.11 -62.09
C GLY A 56 -35.01 7.30 -61.37
N ALA A 57 -35.40 7.15 -60.10
CA ALA A 57 -35.87 8.26 -59.29
C ALA A 57 -34.71 9.19 -58.90
N GLN A 58 -34.99 10.49 -58.80
CA GLN A 58 -34.02 11.44 -58.24
C GLN A 58 -33.63 11.02 -56.81
N LYS A 59 -32.33 11.14 -56.49
CA LYS A 59 -31.77 10.85 -55.17
C LYS A 59 -32.51 11.61 -54.05
N PRO A 60 -32.57 11.08 -52.82
CA PRO A 60 -33.19 11.76 -51.70
C PRO A 60 -32.53 13.12 -51.43
N LYS A 61 -33.35 14.17 -51.32
CA LYS A 61 -32.93 15.52 -50.91
C LYS A 61 -33.40 15.85 -49.49
N ARG A 62 -33.19 17.09 -49.05
CA ARG A 62 -33.53 17.58 -47.69
C ARG A 62 -34.98 17.42 -47.24
N SER A 63 -35.91 17.16 -48.17
CA SER A 63 -37.35 16.95 -47.97
C SER A 63 -37.79 15.49 -48.15
N ASP A 64 -36.83 14.59 -48.35
CA ASP A 64 -37.14 13.20 -48.72
C ASP A 64 -36.57 12.27 -47.65
N ARG A 65 -37.21 11.11 -47.49
CA ARG A 65 -36.74 10.03 -46.61
C ARG A 65 -36.07 8.95 -47.46
N ALA A 66 -34.84 8.60 -47.11
CA ALA A 66 -34.12 7.48 -47.71
C ALA A 66 -34.52 6.19 -46.98
N VAL A 67 -34.97 5.17 -47.71
CA VAL A 67 -35.43 3.89 -47.17
C VAL A 67 -34.65 2.75 -47.83
N PHE A 68 -34.03 1.91 -47.00
CA PHE A 68 -33.24 0.74 -47.43
C PHE A 68 -33.90 -0.56 -46.93
N GLY A 69 -33.85 -1.62 -47.74
CA GLY A 69 -34.39 -2.93 -47.38
C GLY A 69 -35.91 -2.96 -47.33
N TRP A 70 -36.61 -2.26 -48.21
CA TRP A 70 -38.08 -2.46 -48.30
C TRP A 70 -38.42 -3.72 -49.12
N ASN A 71 -37.47 -4.24 -49.89
CA ASN A 71 -37.68 -5.39 -50.76
C ASN A 71 -37.70 -6.70 -49.95
N ALA A 72 -38.63 -7.61 -50.28
CA ALA A 72 -38.77 -8.89 -49.59
C ALA A 72 -37.66 -9.91 -49.93
N SER A 73 -36.81 -9.63 -50.92
CA SER A 73 -35.81 -10.56 -51.47
C SER A 73 -34.41 -10.47 -50.85
N GLY A 74 -34.13 -9.52 -49.94
CA GLY A 74 -32.83 -9.37 -49.25
C GLY A 74 -31.66 -8.84 -50.11
N SER A 75 -31.73 -8.95 -51.44
CA SER A 75 -30.64 -8.69 -52.40
C SER A 75 -30.31 -7.21 -52.69
N ASP A 76 -30.33 -6.33 -51.69
CA ASP A 76 -29.98 -4.92 -51.86
C ASP A 76 -28.47 -4.71 -51.56
N CYS A 77 -27.74 -4.10 -52.49
CA CYS A 77 -26.28 -3.91 -52.38
C CYS A 77 -25.89 -2.68 -51.55
N ASP A 78 -24.61 -2.62 -51.15
CA ASP A 78 -24.01 -1.49 -50.44
C ASP A 78 -24.31 -0.13 -51.10
N ALA A 79 -24.55 0.89 -50.27
CA ALA A 79 -24.81 2.25 -50.71
C ALA A 79 -23.68 3.19 -50.29
N GLU A 80 -23.00 3.80 -51.27
CA GLU A 80 -21.81 4.61 -51.01
C GLU A 80 -22.07 6.12 -51.11
N ILE A 81 -21.92 6.81 -49.97
CA ILE A 81 -22.04 8.26 -49.83
C ILE A 81 -20.67 8.91 -50.06
N ARG A 82 -20.31 9.13 -51.32
CA ARG A 82 -19.07 9.81 -51.75
C ARG A 82 -19.14 11.35 -51.74
N ARG A 83 -20.34 11.92 -51.56
CA ARG A 83 -20.62 13.36 -51.46
C ARG A 83 -21.53 13.63 -50.27
N ARG A 84 -21.60 14.89 -49.80
CA ARG A 84 -22.50 15.25 -48.69
C ARG A 84 -23.94 14.83 -48.98
N ALA A 85 -24.55 14.08 -48.05
CA ALA A 85 -25.96 13.74 -48.05
C ALA A 85 -26.68 14.54 -46.97
N ASP A 86 -27.74 15.27 -47.34
CA ASP A 86 -28.60 16.04 -46.43
C ASP A 86 -30.05 15.68 -46.74
N ILE A 87 -30.64 14.84 -45.87
CA ILE A 87 -31.93 14.18 -46.08
C ILE A 87 -32.89 14.46 -44.92
N GLN A 88 -34.19 14.34 -45.16
CA GLN A 88 -35.17 14.54 -44.11
C GLN A 88 -35.13 13.40 -43.10
N GLY A 89 -35.13 12.15 -43.57
CA GLY A 89 -35.07 10.96 -42.72
C GLY A 89 -34.28 9.84 -43.37
N LEU A 90 -33.83 8.89 -42.54
CA LEU A 90 -33.17 7.66 -42.95
C LEU A 90 -33.79 6.49 -42.19
N LEU A 91 -34.25 5.49 -42.93
CA LEU A 91 -34.73 4.22 -42.39
C LEU A 91 -33.98 3.08 -43.07
N VAL A 92 -33.18 2.35 -42.30
CA VAL A 92 -32.54 1.10 -42.76
C VAL A 92 -33.26 -0.05 -42.08
N LYS A 93 -33.94 -0.89 -42.86
CA LYS A 93 -34.69 -2.05 -42.35
C LYS A 93 -33.76 -3.24 -42.08
N GLY A 94 -34.24 -4.21 -41.31
CA GLY A 94 -33.42 -5.37 -40.89
C GLY A 94 -33.19 -6.42 -41.98
N ASN A 95 -33.96 -6.37 -43.05
CA ASN A 95 -33.81 -7.18 -44.27
C ASN A 95 -32.98 -6.45 -45.36
N TYR A 96 -32.29 -5.37 -45.01
CA TYR A 96 -31.27 -4.77 -45.88
C TYR A 96 -29.94 -5.48 -45.62
N ASP A 97 -29.49 -6.28 -46.59
CA ASP A 97 -28.26 -7.08 -46.45
C ASP A 97 -26.99 -6.26 -46.75
N GLY A 98 -27.12 -5.12 -47.44
CA GLY A 98 -26.03 -4.20 -47.70
C GLY A 98 -25.63 -3.32 -46.50
N THR A 99 -24.61 -2.50 -46.71
CA THR A 99 -24.14 -1.48 -45.76
C THR A 99 -24.30 -0.09 -46.36
N VAL A 100 -24.81 0.87 -45.59
CA VAL A 100 -24.77 2.29 -45.97
C VAL A 100 -23.41 2.86 -45.55
N LYS A 101 -22.50 3.03 -46.52
CA LYS A 101 -21.13 3.50 -46.32
C LYS A 101 -21.04 5.01 -46.51
N VAL A 102 -20.54 5.73 -45.51
CA VAL A 102 -20.17 7.15 -45.65
C VAL A 102 -18.67 7.25 -45.85
N ASN A 103 -18.25 7.69 -47.03
CA ASN A 103 -16.82 7.75 -47.36
C ASN A 103 -16.07 8.74 -46.48
N ASP A 104 -14.75 8.61 -46.53
CA ASP A 104 -13.82 9.45 -45.82
C ASP A 104 -14.09 10.94 -46.04
N ASN A 105 -14.02 11.70 -44.96
CA ASN A 105 -14.25 13.15 -44.94
C ASN A 105 -15.64 13.58 -45.45
N LYS A 106 -16.61 12.67 -45.61
CA LYS A 106 -17.98 13.00 -46.03
C LYS A 106 -18.90 13.17 -44.83
N THR A 107 -20.09 13.71 -45.09
CA THR A 107 -21.07 14.00 -44.05
C THR A 107 -22.43 13.49 -44.47
N LEU A 108 -23.04 12.71 -43.59
CA LEU A 108 -24.44 12.35 -43.61
C LEU A 108 -25.18 13.21 -42.58
N LYS A 109 -26.17 13.98 -43.04
CA LYS A 109 -27.05 14.79 -42.19
C LYS A 109 -28.49 14.32 -42.32
N ILE A 110 -29.09 13.97 -41.19
CA ILE A 110 -30.47 13.49 -41.08
C ILE A 110 -31.27 14.50 -40.25
N ARG A 111 -32.28 15.13 -40.85
CA ARG A 111 -32.97 16.27 -40.21
C ARG A 111 -34.03 15.87 -39.20
N GLN A 112 -34.63 14.71 -39.36
CA GLN A 112 -35.79 14.26 -38.58
C GLN A 112 -35.59 12.82 -38.12
N HIS A 113 -36.17 11.86 -38.83
CA HIS A 113 -36.27 10.47 -38.40
C HIS A 113 -35.00 9.68 -38.77
N PHE A 114 -34.32 9.12 -37.78
CA PHE A 114 -33.22 8.17 -37.99
C PHE A 114 -33.58 6.85 -37.30
N GLY A 115 -33.83 5.81 -38.09
CA GLY A 115 -34.11 4.46 -37.62
C GLY A 115 -33.19 3.45 -38.30
N LEU A 116 -32.47 2.66 -37.51
CA LEU A 116 -31.45 1.73 -37.98
C LEU A 116 -31.71 0.32 -37.46
N HIS A 117 -32.04 -0.59 -38.36
CA HIS A 117 -32.10 -2.05 -38.12
C HIS A 117 -31.01 -2.82 -38.90
N GLY A 118 -30.35 -2.19 -39.89
CA GLY A 118 -29.19 -2.73 -40.61
C GLY A 118 -27.90 -1.97 -40.29
N THR A 119 -26.92 -1.95 -41.21
CA THR A 119 -25.59 -1.38 -40.94
C THR A 119 -25.34 -0.03 -41.62
N ILE A 120 -24.82 0.92 -40.84
CA ILE A 120 -24.13 2.13 -41.34
C ILE A 120 -22.66 2.05 -40.95
N LEU A 121 -21.77 2.27 -41.92
CA LEU A 121 -20.33 2.38 -41.70
C LEU A 121 -19.86 3.80 -42.03
N LEU A 122 -19.27 4.49 -41.06
CA LEU A 122 -18.63 5.79 -41.27
C LEU A 122 -17.12 5.60 -41.48
N GLY A 123 -16.63 6.04 -42.63
CA GLY A 123 -15.21 6.05 -42.99
C GLY A 123 -14.38 7.05 -42.18
N THR A 124 -13.10 7.13 -42.53
CA THR A 124 -12.12 7.97 -41.84
C THR A 124 -12.51 9.43 -41.90
N ASP A 125 -12.57 10.08 -40.75
CA ASP A 125 -12.95 11.49 -40.62
C ASP A 125 -14.36 11.85 -41.16
N ALA A 126 -15.20 10.86 -41.42
CA ALA A 126 -16.60 11.07 -41.78
C ALA A 126 -17.39 11.67 -40.61
N LYS A 127 -18.56 12.23 -40.91
CA LYS A 127 -19.47 12.81 -39.91
C LYS A 127 -20.90 12.35 -40.08
N LEU A 128 -21.56 12.08 -38.95
CA LEU A 128 -23.01 11.88 -38.88
C LEU A 128 -23.64 12.97 -38.01
N ASN A 129 -24.68 13.64 -38.52
CA ASN A 129 -25.43 14.65 -37.77
C ASN A 129 -26.93 14.33 -37.79
N THR A 130 -27.56 14.18 -36.62
CA THR A 130 -29.03 14.12 -36.49
C THR A 130 -29.58 15.42 -35.89
N ASN A 131 -30.86 15.72 -36.09
CA ASN A 131 -31.45 17.02 -35.69
C ASN A 131 -32.73 16.89 -34.83
N LYS A 132 -33.93 16.68 -35.37
CA LYS A 132 -35.17 16.96 -34.61
C LYS A 132 -35.63 15.85 -33.65
N TYR A 133 -35.60 14.58 -34.07
CA TYR A 133 -36.25 13.47 -33.36
C TYR A 133 -35.26 12.46 -32.81
N THR A 134 -35.73 11.66 -31.84
CA THR A 134 -34.96 10.56 -31.27
C THR A 134 -34.44 9.66 -32.38
N SER A 135 -33.13 9.43 -32.34
CA SER A 135 -32.41 8.51 -33.20
C SER A 135 -32.50 7.12 -32.60
N HIS A 136 -32.87 6.12 -33.39
CA HIS A 136 -33.07 4.76 -32.92
C HIS A 136 -32.13 3.79 -33.63
N ILE A 137 -31.37 3.03 -32.84
CA ILE A 137 -30.64 1.84 -33.28
C ILE A 137 -31.39 0.65 -32.68
N TYR A 138 -32.11 -0.07 -33.52
CA TYR A 138 -32.94 -1.21 -33.12
C TYR A 138 -32.11 -2.50 -33.10
N SER A 139 -32.72 -3.59 -32.65
CA SER A 139 -32.14 -4.93 -32.69
C SER A 139 -31.66 -5.28 -34.11
N GLY A 140 -30.43 -5.77 -34.22
CA GLY A 140 -29.74 -6.07 -35.50
C GLY A 140 -29.07 -4.85 -36.16
N GLY A 141 -29.42 -3.64 -35.74
CA GLY A 141 -28.85 -2.41 -36.31
C GLY A 141 -27.45 -2.11 -35.77
N THR A 142 -26.53 -1.75 -36.66
CA THR A 142 -25.15 -1.39 -36.30
C THR A 142 -24.76 -0.03 -36.87
N LEU A 143 -24.48 0.94 -36.00
CA LEU A 143 -23.78 2.18 -36.38
C LEU A 143 -22.29 2.00 -36.07
N SER A 144 -21.48 1.76 -37.09
CA SER A 144 -20.03 1.65 -36.96
C SER A 144 -19.36 2.98 -37.31
N ALA A 145 -18.78 3.64 -36.31
CA ALA A 145 -18.18 4.96 -36.45
C ALA A 145 -16.76 5.07 -35.88
N ALA A 146 -16.06 3.95 -35.68
CA ALA A 146 -14.75 3.89 -35.03
C ALA A 146 -13.73 4.92 -35.57
N ASN A 147 -13.65 5.06 -36.90
CA ASN A 147 -12.70 5.96 -37.58
C ASN A 147 -13.29 7.34 -37.91
N ALA A 148 -14.55 7.60 -37.55
CA ALA A 148 -15.22 8.84 -37.90
C ALA A 148 -14.65 10.03 -37.11
N LYS A 149 -14.83 11.24 -37.65
CA LYS A 149 -14.46 12.47 -36.96
C LYS A 149 -15.44 12.82 -35.86
N GLU A 150 -16.74 12.70 -36.16
CA GLU A 150 -17.79 13.11 -35.24
C GLU A 150 -19.11 12.40 -35.51
N VAL A 151 -19.75 11.89 -34.46
CA VAL A 151 -21.19 11.57 -34.45
C VAL A 151 -21.89 12.57 -33.54
N ARG A 152 -22.79 13.37 -34.11
CA ARG A 152 -23.54 14.40 -33.40
C ARG A 152 -25.02 14.08 -33.40
N ILE A 153 -25.57 13.85 -32.22
CA ILE A 153 -26.99 13.59 -32.01
C ILE A 153 -27.61 14.80 -31.34
N PHE A 154 -28.60 15.42 -32.00
CA PHE A 154 -29.20 16.64 -31.48
C PHE A 154 -30.32 16.38 -30.46
N ALA A 155 -31.25 15.47 -30.78
CA ALA A 155 -32.27 14.99 -29.85
C ALA A 155 -31.67 13.86 -28.99
N SER A 156 -32.44 12.83 -28.67
CA SER A 156 -31.93 11.67 -27.95
C SER A 156 -31.40 10.58 -28.89
N LEU A 157 -30.41 9.79 -28.45
CA LEU A 157 -30.08 8.50 -29.05
C LEU A 157 -30.67 7.39 -28.18
N LYS A 158 -31.40 6.45 -28.78
CA LYS A 158 -31.83 5.21 -28.15
C LYS A 158 -31.26 4.00 -28.87
N ILE A 159 -30.39 3.28 -28.20
CA ILE A 159 -29.88 1.97 -28.61
C ILE A 159 -30.77 0.95 -27.92
N HIS A 160 -31.58 0.22 -28.67
CA HIS A 160 -32.44 -0.84 -28.13
C HIS A 160 -31.62 -2.11 -27.92
N SER A 161 -32.18 -3.06 -27.17
CA SER A 161 -31.57 -4.39 -26.98
C SER A 161 -31.26 -5.05 -28.32
N GLY A 162 -30.03 -5.56 -28.44
CA GLY A 162 -29.48 -6.13 -29.69
C GLY A 162 -29.05 -5.13 -30.76
N GLY A 163 -29.16 -3.81 -30.51
CA GLY A 163 -28.57 -2.78 -31.37
C GLY A 163 -27.15 -2.41 -30.94
N THR A 164 -26.33 -1.97 -31.89
CA THR A 164 -24.90 -1.70 -31.66
C THR A 164 -24.50 -0.31 -32.14
N PHE A 165 -23.78 0.45 -31.30
CA PHE A 165 -23.10 1.67 -31.68
C PHE A 165 -21.62 1.59 -31.30
N ILE A 166 -20.75 1.54 -32.31
CA ILE A 166 -19.30 1.68 -32.16
C ILE A 166 -18.97 3.15 -32.37
N ALA A 167 -18.69 3.86 -31.28
CA ALA A 167 -18.50 5.29 -31.29
C ALA A 167 -17.14 5.73 -31.85
N PRO A 168 -17.03 6.96 -32.36
CA PRO A 168 -15.76 7.52 -32.82
C PRO A 168 -14.68 7.54 -31.76
N ALA A 169 -13.45 7.23 -32.16
CA ALA A 169 -12.23 7.45 -31.38
C ALA A 169 -11.90 8.96 -31.17
N LYS A 170 -12.63 9.86 -31.84
CA LYS A 170 -12.44 11.32 -31.74
C LYS A 170 -13.54 11.98 -30.91
N ALA A 171 -14.74 12.14 -31.49
CA ALA A 171 -15.82 12.89 -30.83
C ALA A 171 -17.21 12.28 -31.03
N THR A 172 -17.94 12.14 -29.92
CA THR A 172 -19.39 11.93 -29.90
C THR A 172 -20.05 13.10 -29.18
N VAL A 173 -21.05 13.72 -29.78
CA VAL A 173 -21.72 14.90 -29.18
C VAL A 173 -23.20 14.63 -29.02
N PHE A 174 -23.67 14.62 -27.78
CA PHE A 174 -25.09 14.54 -27.44
C PHE A 174 -25.60 15.93 -27.04
N LYS A 175 -26.53 16.50 -27.82
CA LYS A 175 -27.28 17.71 -27.44
C LYS A 175 -28.62 17.41 -26.77
N GLY A 176 -29.08 16.16 -26.81
CA GLY A 176 -30.21 15.64 -26.03
C GLY A 176 -29.78 14.44 -25.18
N GLY A 177 -30.69 13.50 -24.93
CA GLY A 177 -30.46 12.36 -24.03
C GLY A 177 -29.70 11.19 -24.67
N PHE A 178 -29.24 10.27 -23.84
CA PHE A 178 -28.63 9.01 -24.25
C PHE A 178 -29.34 7.86 -23.53
N GLN A 179 -29.80 6.87 -24.29
CA GLN A 179 -30.47 5.69 -23.77
C GLN A 179 -29.84 4.44 -24.36
N ASN A 180 -29.02 3.74 -23.58
CA ASN A 180 -28.44 2.48 -24.00
C ASN A 180 -29.12 1.29 -23.31
N TYR A 181 -29.74 0.44 -24.11
CA TYR A 181 -30.26 -0.88 -23.74
C TYR A 181 -29.60 -2.00 -24.58
N GLY A 182 -28.70 -1.64 -25.51
CA GLY A 182 -27.97 -2.57 -26.37
C GLY A 182 -26.47 -2.49 -26.10
N THR A 183 -25.66 -2.51 -27.16
CA THR A 183 -24.20 -2.41 -27.08
C THR A 183 -23.73 -1.03 -27.53
N PHE A 184 -23.00 -0.36 -26.65
CA PHE A 184 -22.25 0.85 -26.95
C PHE A 184 -20.78 0.51 -26.75
N THR A 185 -19.92 0.82 -27.72
CA THR A 185 -18.48 0.58 -27.64
C THR A 185 -17.78 1.89 -27.88
N HIS A 186 -16.94 2.31 -26.94
CA HIS A 186 -16.24 3.57 -27.02
C HIS A 186 -14.83 3.43 -26.44
N SER A 187 -13.84 3.31 -27.34
CA SER A 187 -12.49 2.88 -26.97
C SER A 187 -11.67 3.98 -26.29
N ASN A 188 -11.56 5.16 -26.92
CA ASN A 188 -10.67 6.24 -26.45
C ASN A 188 -11.15 7.67 -26.80
N GLY A 189 -12.35 7.80 -27.36
CA GLY A 189 -12.88 9.08 -27.81
C GLY A 189 -13.39 9.98 -26.68
N THR A 190 -13.92 11.14 -27.06
CA THR A 190 -14.57 12.06 -26.12
C THR A 190 -16.06 12.17 -26.39
N VAL A 191 -16.86 11.87 -25.36
CA VAL A 191 -18.29 12.12 -25.33
C VAL A 191 -18.56 13.48 -24.70
N THR A 192 -19.09 14.40 -25.51
CA THR A 192 -19.52 15.72 -25.04
C THR A 192 -21.03 15.76 -24.84
N PHE A 193 -21.46 15.90 -23.59
CA PHE A 193 -22.83 16.24 -23.25
C PHE A 193 -23.02 17.76 -23.27
N SER A 194 -23.86 18.24 -24.19
CA SER A 194 -24.18 19.66 -24.36
C SER A 194 -25.69 19.85 -24.50
N PRO A 195 -26.46 19.51 -23.44
CA PRO A 195 -27.92 19.51 -23.45
C PRO A 195 -28.52 20.87 -23.83
N LYS A 196 -29.46 20.90 -24.79
CA LYS A 196 -30.15 22.14 -25.19
C LYS A 196 -31.23 22.57 -24.17
N ASP A 197 -32.07 21.63 -23.75
CA ASP A 197 -33.08 21.83 -22.71
C ASP A 197 -32.47 21.76 -21.30
N SER A 198 -33.27 22.09 -20.28
CA SER A 198 -32.79 22.29 -18.89
C SER A 198 -32.24 21.03 -18.21
N SER A 199 -32.71 19.85 -18.59
CA SER A 199 -32.29 18.57 -18.02
C SER A 199 -32.45 17.46 -19.06
N TYR A 200 -31.51 16.51 -19.10
CA TYR A 200 -31.65 15.26 -19.84
C TYR A 200 -31.09 14.08 -19.05
N GLN A 201 -31.62 12.90 -19.35
CA GLN A 201 -31.22 11.65 -18.75
C GLN A 201 -30.18 10.91 -19.60
N VAL A 202 -29.27 10.25 -18.90
CA VAL A 202 -28.32 9.28 -19.43
C VAL A 202 -28.64 7.94 -18.80
N TYR A 203 -29.07 6.99 -19.63
CA TYR A 203 -29.29 5.61 -19.23
C TYR A 203 -28.16 4.74 -19.79
N THR A 204 -27.47 4.04 -18.90
CA THR A 204 -26.30 3.19 -19.16
C THR A 204 -26.60 1.69 -19.01
N ASN A 205 -27.88 1.31 -18.95
CA ASN A 205 -28.38 -0.04 -18.64
C ASN A 205 -28.22 -1.10 -19.76
N GLY A 206 -27.28 -0.92 -20.69
CA GLY A 206 -27.03 -1.85 -21.82
C GLY A 206 -26.15 -3.06 -21.48
N THR A 207 -25.94 -3.95 -22.45
CA THR A 207 -25.12 -5.17 -22.34
C THR A 207 -23.90 -5.10 -23.28
N GLY A 208 -22.70 -5.38 -22.77
CA GLY A 208 -21.44 -5.44 -23.53
C GLY A 208 -20.21 -4.95 -22.74
N SER A 209 -19.01 -5.28 -23.21
CA SER A 209 -17.74 -4.67 -22.73
C SER A 209 -17.69 -3.22 -23.22
N GLY A 210 -17.60 -2.24 -22.32
CA GLY A 210 -17.65 -0.81 -22.66
C GLY A 210 -19.00 -0.12 -22.40
N LYS A 211 -19.67 -0.43 -21.27
CA LYS A 211 -20.73 0.45 -20.72
C LYS A 211 -20.23 1.88 -20.45
N ASP A 212 -18.92 2.02 -20.47
CA ASP A 212 -18.13 3.15 -20.03
C ASP A 212 -18.03 4.20 -21.14
N PHE A 213 -18.13 5.47 -20.76
CA PHE A 213 -17.56 6.52 -21.57
C PHE A 213 -16.05 6.52 -21.34
N TYR A 214 -15.24 6.84 -22.35
CA TYR A 214 -13.80 6.96 -22.11
C TYR A 214 -13.56 8.34 -21.51
N ASN A 215 -13.63 9.39 -22.33
CA ASN A 215 -13.65 10.76 -21.83
C ASN A 215 -15.06 11.34 -21.86
N VAL A 216 -15.49 11.98 -20.77
CA VAL A 216 -16.76 12.72 -20.68
C VAL A 216 -16.47 14.20 -20.50
N ILE A 217 -17.10 15.04 -21.33
CA ILE A 217 -17.09 16.49 -21.16
C ILE A 217 -18.51 17.03 -21.03
N LYS A 218 -18.73 17.90 -20.04
CA LYS A 218 -20.01 18.59 -19.83
C LYS A 218 -19.83 20.12 -19.86
N ASN A 219 -20.37 20.78 -20.90
CA ASN A 219 -20.03 22.17 -21.25
C ASN A 219 -21.13 23.23 -21.05
N ASN A 220 -22.39 22.86 -20.87
CA ASN A 220 -23.49 23.84 -20.82
C ASN A 220 -23.82 24.29 -19.38
N LYS A 221 -23.71 25.60 -19.13
CA LYS A 221 -24.07 26.24 -17.84
C LYS A 221 -25.56 26.06 -17.52
N ASN A 222 -25.88 25.82 -16.25
CA ASN A 222 -27.25 25.67 -15.73
C ASN A 222 -28.07 24.53 -16.36
N LYS A 223 -27.41 23.55 -16.97
CA LYS A 223 -28.06 22.36 -17.53
C LYS A 223 -27.63 21.13 -16.74
N THR A 224 -28.59 20.27 -16.45
CA THR A 224 -28.37 19.02 -15.72
C THR A 224 -28.18 17.85 -16.66
N LEU A 225 -27.12 17.07 -16.43
CA LEU A 225 -26.99 15.70 -16.89
C LEU A 225 -27.44 14.80 -15.74
N ARG A 226 -28.53 14.06 -15.90
CA ARG A 226 -29.08 13.18 -14.88
C ARG A 226 -28.75 11.73 -15.21
N MET A 227 -28.09 11.01 -14.32
CA MET A 227 -27.86 9.58 -14.45
C MET A 227 -29.14 8.81 -14.16
N ASN A 228 -29.26 7.62 -14.73
CA ASN A 228 -30.37 6.70 -14.52
C ASN A 228 -29.84 5.28 -14.71
N GLY A 229 -28.96 4.90 -13.80
CA GLY A 229 -28.03 3.78 -13.86
C GLY A 229 -26.59 4.25 -13.61
N ASP A 230 -25.78 3.35 -13.06
CA ASP A 230 -24.36 3.62 -12.78
C ASP A 230 -23.61 3.99 -14.05
N MET A 231 -22.62 4.87 -13.91
CA MET A 231 -21.79 5.34 -15.02
C MET A 231 -20.34 5.01 -14.74
N GLN A 232 -19.63 4.54 -15.75
CA GLN A 232 -18.18 4.40 -15.70
C GLN A 232 -17.54 5.36 -16.70
N VAL A 233 -16.44 5.99 -16.29
CA VAL A 233 -15.66 6.92 -17.10
C VAL A 233 -14.17 6.66 -16.93
N ASN A 234 -13.35 6.92 -17.96
CA ASN A 234 -11.92 7.13 -17.75
C ASN A 234 -11.71 8.51 -17.14
N ASP A 235 -11.87 9.55 -17.94
CA ASP A 235 -11.79 10.93 -17.47
C ASP A 235 -13.16 11.62 -17.54
N ILE A 236 -13.48 12.42 -16.53
CA ILE A 236 -14.66 13.29 -16.54
C ILE A 236 -14.29 14.74 -16.27
N HIS A 237 -14.70 15.60 -17.19
CA HIS A 237 -14.48 17.03 -17.13
C HIS A 237 -15.81 17.79 -17.14
N LEU A 238 -16.20 18.31 -15.98
CA LEU A 238 -17.37 19.14 -15.78
C LEU A 238 -16.99 20.62 -15.91
N ASN A 239 -16.87 21.10 -17.15
CA ASN A 239 -16.59 22.51 -17.44
C ASN A 239 -17.70 23.44 -16.93
N LYS A 240 -18.97 23.08 -17.19
CA LYS A 240 -20.15 23.85 -16.77
C LYS A 240 -21.40 22.97 -16.59
N GLY A 241 -22.22 23.34 -15.60
CA GLY A 241 -23.52 22.72 -15.32
C GLY A 241 -23.42 21.55 -14.34
N ILE A 242 -24.54 20.85 -14.16
CA ILE A 242 -24.80 19.93 -13.05
C ILE A 242 -24.67 18.48 -13.55
N LEU A 243 -23.95 17.62 -12.81
CA LEU A 243 -24.02 16.16 -12.95
C LEU A 243 -24.82 15.61 -11.78
N ASN A 244 -26.09 15.31 -12.01
CA ASN A 244 -26.94 14.67 -11.03
C ASN A 244 -26.82 13.15 -11.18
N VAL A 245 -26.20 12.48 -10.22
CA VAL A 245 -26.04 11.01 -10.22
C VAL A 245 -27.33 10.25 -9.85
N ASP A 246 -28.31 10.93 -9.25
CA ASP A 246 -29.68 10.45 -9.02
C ASP A 246 -29.79 9.08 -8.32
N GLY A 247 -29.01 8.85 -7.28
CA GLY A 247 -29.03 7.56 -6.57
C GLY A 247 -28.20 6.45 -7.22
N ASN A 248 -27.33 6.76 -8.18
CA ASN A 248 -26.47 5.80 -8.87
C ASN A 248 -24.98 6.13 -8.66
N ASP A 249 -24.10 5.14 -8.84
CA ASP A 249 -22.66 5.31 -8.64
C ASP A 249 -21.95 5.79 -9.90
N LEU A 250 -20.90 6.61 -9.70
CA LEU A 250 -20.00 7.06 -10.76
C LEU A 250 -18.61 6.46 -10.53
N TYR A 251 -18.21 5.53 -11.38
CA TYR A 251 -16.88 4.92 -11.37
C TYR A 251 -15.93 5.72 -12.28
N VAL A 252 -14.79 6.14 -11.75
CA VAL A 252 -13.78 6.94 -12.43
C VAL A 252 -12.48 6.15 -12.46
N LYS A 253 -11.98 5.82 -13.67
CA LYS A 253 -10.73 5.07 -13.89
C LYS A 253 -9.51 5.96 -14.15
N GLY A 254 -9.74 7.23 -14.47
CA GLY A 254 -8.74 8.28 -14.68
C GLY A 254 -9.07 9.49 -13.80
N ASN A 255 -9.16 10.69 -14.36
CA ASN A 255 -9.26 11.93 -13.59
C ASN A 255 -10.69 12.46 -13.46
N TYR A 256 -10.96 13.14 -12.33
CA TYR A 256 -12.18 13.90 -12.10
C TYR A 256 -11.87 15.39 -12.01
N ILE A 257 -12.39 16.17 -12.96
CA ILE A 257 -12.15 17.62 -13.04
C ILE A 257 -13.48 18.36 -13.08
N SER A 258 -13.74 19.20 -12.07
CA SER A 258 -14.94 20.03 -11.95
C SER A 258 -14.59 21.51 -11.84
N ASN A 259 -14.65 22.21 -12.97
CA ASN A 259 -14.27 23.63 -13.09
C ASN A 259 -15.47 24.61 -13.05
N GLY A 260 -16.71 24.10 -12.94
CA GLY A 260 -17.93 24.89 -13.11
C GLY A 260 -18.50 25.55 -11.85
N SER A 261 -19.08 26.75 -11.98
CA SER A 261 -19.67 27.49 -10.85
C SER A 261 -20.99 26.92 -10.28
N ASN A 262 -21.59 25.91 -10.92
CA ASN A 262 -22.96 25.45 -10.63
C ASN A 262 -23.10 23.91 -10.55
N ARG A 263 -22.76 23.40 -9.35
CA ARG A 263 -23.50 22.51 -8.42
C ARG A 263 -23.78 21.03 -8.78
N ARG A 264 -23.34 20.17 -7.84
CA ARG A 264 -23.90 18.91 -7.30
C ARG A 264 -24.04 17.65 -8.18
N GLU A 265 -23.44 16.57 -7.65
CA GLU A 265 -24.07 15.29 -7.28
C GLU A 265 -25.33 15.59 -6.42
N VAL A 266 -26.55 15.45 -6.97
CA VAL A 266 -27.81 15.69 -6.25
C VAL A 266 -28.51 14.35 -6.02
N THR A 267 -28.56 13.85 -4.79
CA THR A 267 -29.56 12.84 -4.45
C THR A 267 -30.65 13.46 -3.58
N ARG A 268 -31.80 13.78 -4.20
CA ARG A 268 -33.07 14.07 -3.51
C ARG A 268 -34.03 12.88 -3.67
N THR A 269 -33.52 11.71 -3.37
CA THR A 269 -34.27 10.47 -3.14
C THR A 269 -33.57 9.82 -1.95
N GLY A 270 -34.26 9.08 -1.08
CA GLY A 270 -33.64 8.50 0.13
C GLY A 270 -32.63 7.36 -0.13
N GLN A 271 -31.74 7.51 -1.11
CA GLN A 271 -30.70 6.56 -1.53
C GLN A 271 -29.35 7.29 -1.53
N SER A 272 -28.28 6.62 -1.14
CA SER A 272 -26.91 7.17 -1.06
C SER A 272 -26.13 6.84 -2.34
N THR A 273 -25.23 7.72 -2.80
CA THR A 273 -24.38 7.50 -3.98
C THR A 273 -22.91 7.69 -3.68
N SER A 274 -22.05 6.98 -4.40
CA SER A 274 -20.60 7.17 -4.32
C SER A 274 -20.00 7.55 -5.67
N VAL A 275 -19.08 8.52 -5.64
CA VAL A 275 -18.04 8.63 -6.68
C VAL A 275 -16.90 7.70 -6.28
N ILE A 276 -16.58 6.75 -7.16
CA ILE A 276 -15.68 5.64 -6.89
C ILE A 276 -14.45 5.76 -7.79
N PHE A 277 -13.27 5.93 -7.21
CA PHE A 277 -12.01 5.91 -7.95
C PHE A 277 -11.47 4.48 -8.00
N ASN A 278 -11.47 3.89 -9.19
CA ASN A 278 -11.15 2.47 -9.44
C ASN A 278 -10.20 2.30 -10.64
N GLY A 279 -9.32 3.28 -10.85
CA GLY A 279 -8.29 3.24 -11.88
C GLY A 279 -7.18 2.22 -11.59
N THR A 280 -6.22 2.16 -12.51
CA THR A 280 -5.03 1.28 -12.42
C THR A 280 -3.71 2.05 -12.41
N GLY A 281 -3.76 3.37 -12.24
CA GLY A 281 -2.62 4.27 -12.14
C GLY A 281 -3.06 5.53 -11.40
N ASP A 282 -2.21 6.54 -11.31
CA ASP A 282 -2.53 7.74 -10.52
C ASP A 282 -3.77 8.47 -11.05
N GLN A 283 -4.58 8.99 -10.14
CA GLN A 283 -5.82 9.70 -10.45
C GLN A 283 -5.87 11.02 -9.71
N THR A 284 -6.29 12.08 -10.40
CA THR A 284 -6.42 13.40 -9.80
C THR A 284 -7.88 13.80 -9.62
N ILE A 285 -8.16 14.40 -8.47
CA ILE A 285 -9.44 15.00 -8.12
C ILE A 285 -9.28 16.53 -8.06
N ILE A 286 -9.94 17.21 -8.97
CA ILE A 286 -10.18 18.66 -8.89
C ILE A 286 -11.68 18.83 -8.70
N ALA A 287 -12.11 18.92 -7.44
CA ALA A 287 -13.48 19.23 -7.10
C ALA A 287 -13.60 20.68 -6.65
N ARG A 288 -14.84 21.18 -6.55
CA ARG A 288 -15.07 22.51 -6.01
C ARG A 288 -15.88 22.35 -4.75
N ASP A 289 -15.32 22.79 -3.64
CA ASP A 289 -16.00 22.81 -2.37
C ASP A 289 -16.63 24.17 -2.03
N THR A 290 -17.69 24.14 -1.23
CA THR A 290 -18.25 25.30 -0.53
C THR A 290 -18.83 24.78 0.79
N PRO A 291 -18.02 24.77 1.86
CA PRO A 291 -18.37 24.12 3.12
C PRO A 291 -19.76 24.54 3.64
N GLY A 292 -20.50 23.58 4.20
CA GLY A 292 -21.83 23.80 4.79
C GLY A 292 -22.97 24.16 3.82
N THR A 293 -22.66 24.42 2.54
CA THR A 293 -23.68 24.76 1.54
C THR A 293 -23.69 23.80 0.36
N TRP A 294 -22.49 23.49 -0.18
CA TRP A 294 -22.30 22.67 -1.38
C TRP A 294 -21.00 21.87 -1.26
N PRO A 295 -21.01 20.70 -0.58
CA PRO A 295 -19.87 19.80 -0.57
C PRO A 295 -19.56 19.28 -1.98
N SER A 296 -18.31 18.86 -2.19
CA SER A 296 -17.81 18.29 -3.44
C SER A 296 -18.45 16.95 -3.79
N PHE A 297 -18.59 16.06 -2.80
CA PHE A 297 -19.14 14.71 -2.95
C PHE A 297 -20.17 14.42 -1.86
N GLU A 298 -21.14 13.54 -2.14
CA GLU A 298 -21.97 12.96 -1.09
C GLU A 298 -21.19 11.88 -0.33
N ASN A 299 -20.71 10.87 -1.05
CA ASN A 299 -19.71 9.90 -0.59
C ASN A 299 -18.58 9.80 -1.60
N LEU A 300 -17.37 9.57 -1.11
CA LEU A 300 -16.18 9.34 -1.91
C LEU A 300 -15.60 7.98 -1.55
N THR A 301 -15.35 7.12 -2.53
CA THR A 301 -14.77 5.80 -2.31
C THR A 301 -13.50 5.63 -3.14
N ILE A 302 -12.41 5.29 -2.49
CA ILE A 302 -11.11 5.05 -3.12
C ILE A 302 -10.83 3.54 -3.11
N THR A 303 -10.80 2.95 -4.29
CA THR A 303 -10.56 1.51 -4.49
C THR A 303 -9.34 1.21 -5.35
N ASN A 304 -8.75 2.24 -5.96
CA ASN A 304 -7.52 2.15 -6.72
C ASN A 304 -6.37 1.77 -5.78
N ASN A 305 -5.88 0.54 -5.95
CA ASN A 305 -4.79 -0.03 -5.19
C ASN A 305 -3.50 -0.19 -6.02
N SER A 306 -3.47 0.42 -7.21
CA SER A 306 -2.35 0.33 -8.16
C SER A 306 -1.64 1.67 -8.36
N GLY A 307 -2.28 2.78 -7.99
CA GLY A 307 -1.69 4.13 -7.98
C GLY A 307 -2.33 4.98 -6.89
N ILE A 308 -1.86 6.21 -6.78
CA ILE A 308 -2.33 7.17 -5.76
C ILE A 308 -3.51 7.96 -6.32
N VAL A 309 -4.57 8.13 -5.52
CA VAL A 309 -5.60 9.13 -5.82
C VAL A 309 -5.26 10.39 -5.04
N SER A 310 -5.04 11.50 -5.76
CA SER A 310 -4.64 12.77 -5.13
C SER A 310 -5.67 13.88 -5.37
N PHE A 311 -5.85 14.74 -4.38
CA PHE A 311 -6.49 16.04 -4.60
C PHE A 311 -5.55 16.97 -5.37
N SER A 312 -6.09 18.04 -5.97
CA SER A 312 -5.28 19.01 -6.71
C SER A 312 -5.89 20.39 -6.71
N ASN A 313 -5.09 21.38 -6.28
CA ASN A 313 -5.33 22.83 -6.34
C ASN A 313 -6.66 23.36 -5.80
N ARG A 314 -7.49 22.51 -5.17
CA ARG A 314 -8.79 22.84 -4.58
C ARG A 314 -9.10 21.89 -3.43
N ASP A 315 -9.59 22.46 -2.36
CA ASP A 315 -10.15 21.79 -1.20
C ASP A 315 -11.34 20.88 -1.58
N VAL A 316 -11.56 19.83 -0.80
CA VAL A 316 -12.59 18.81 -1.06
C VAL A 316 -13.40 18.51 0.20
N GLY A 317 -14.71 18.78 0.15
CA GLY A 317 -15.67 18.38 1.17
C GLY A 317 -16.51 17.18 0.75
N ILE A 318 -16.63 16.21 1.65
CA ILE A 318 -17.47 15.02 1.55
C ILE A 318 -18.62 15.15 2.55
N GLU A 319 -19.86 15.16 2.07
CA GLU A 319 -21.04 15.40 2.92
C GLU A 319 -21.21 14.28 3.96
N LYS A 320 -20.95 13.03 3.58
CA LYS A 320 -21.16 11.85 4.41
C LYS A 320 -19.85 11.08 4.59
N THR A 321 -19.68 9.98 3.87
CA THR A 321 -18.61 9.01 4.13
C THR A 321 -17.50 9.12 3.10
N LEU A 322 -16.28 9.27 3.59
CA LEU A 322 -15.06 8.95 2.86
C LEU A 322 -14.69 7.50 3.17
N THR A 323 -14.55 6.68 2.14
CA THR A 323 -14.09 5.29 2.26
C THR A 323 -12.79 5.10 1.50
N ILE A 324 -11.76 4.60 2.17
CA ILE A 324 -10.49 4.22 1.55
C ILE A 324 -10.32 2.71 1.75
N ASN A 325 -10.31 1.95 0.67
CA ASN A 325 -10.20 0.50 0.74
C ASN A 325 -8.77 0.04 1.02
N SER A 326 -8.64 -1.21 1.47
CA SER A 326 -7.34 -1.84 1.71
C SER A 326 -6.43 -1.78 0.47
N GLY A 327 -5.19 -1.35 0.70
CA GLY A 327 -4.16 -1.15 -0.32
C GLY A 327 -4.33 0.10 -1.19
N ALA A 328 -5.36 0.92 -0.95
CA ALA A 328 -5.56 2.17 -1.64
C ALA A 328 -5.01 3.36 -0.83
N THR A 329 -4.52 4.39 -1.52
CA THR A 329 -4.04 5.63 -0.92
C THR A 329 -4.83 6.83 -1.45
N LEU A 330 -5.33 7.64 -0.53
CA LEU A 330 -5.80 9.00 -0.81
C LEU A 330 -4.79 9.99 -0.26
N ASP A 331 -4.18 10.77 -1.14
CA ASP A 331 -3.30 11.87 -0.80
C ASP A 331 -4.05 13.20 -0.99
N ILE A 332 -4.15 14.01 0.06
CA ILE A 332 -4.83 15.32 -0.05
C ILE A 332 -3.88 16.43 -0.47
N SER A 333 -2.58 16.16 -0.55
CA SER A 333 -1.53 17.03 -1.09
C SER A 333 -1.55 18.43 -0.47
N GLY A 334 -1.65 18.49 0.87
CA GLY A 334 -1.68 19.73 1.64
C GLY A 334 -2.91 20.62 1.45
N LEU A 335 -4.02 20.08 0.93
CA LEU A 335 -5.28 20.79 0.73
C LEU A 335 -6.28 20.51 1.85
N ASP A 336 -7.15 21.48 2.15
CA ASP A 336 -8.19 21.30 3.16
C ASP A 336 -9.20 20.23 2.75
N MET A 337 -9.65 19.45 3.74
CA MET A 337 -10.67 18.42 3.54
C MET A 337 -11.70 18.39 4.67
N SER A 338 -12.91 17.96 4.32
CA SER A 338 -13.93 17.64 5.33
C SER A 338 -14.69 16.36 5.00
N ALA A 339 -15.07 15.60 6.03
CA ALA A 339 -15.98 14.45 5.92
C ALA A 339 -16.83 14.30 7.19
N THR A 340 -18.03 13.73 7.09
CA THR A 340 -18.78 13.35 8.30
C THR A 340 -18.17 12.10 8.91
N THR A 341 -17.90 11.07 8.11
CA THR A 341 -17.37 9.78 8.59
C THR A 341 -16.19 9.36 7.71
N LEU A 342 -15.11 8.91 8.33
CA LEU A 342 -14.05 8.18 7.66
C LEU A 342 -14.23 6.67 7.91
N VAL A 343 -14.07 5.88 6.86
CA VAL A 343 -13.89 4.42 6.91
C VAL A 343 -12.58 4.14 6.17
N ASN A 344 -11.50 3.89 6.90
CA ASN A 344 -10.15 3.82 6.37
C ASN A 344 -9.57 2.41 6.57
N ASN A 345 -9.57 1.61 5.53
CA ASN A 345 -8.85 0.33 5.50
C ASN A 345 -7.51 0.42 4.74
N GLY A 346 -7.21 1.58 4.16
CA GLY A 346 -5.99 1.87 3.40
C GLY A 346 -5.18 2.98 4.04
N THR A 347 -4.77 3.97 3.24
CA THR A 347 -3.98 5.12 3.71
C THR A 347 -4.63 6.45 3.36
N LEU A 348 -4.83 7.30 4.37
CA LEU A 348 -5.06 8.74 4.18
C LEU A 348 -3.74 9.48 4.43
N GLN A 349 -3.24 10.17 3.41
CA GLN A 349 -1.95 10.85 3.41
C GLN A 349 -2.15 12.37 3.46
N LEU A 350 -1.41 12.99 4.36
CA LEU A 350 -1.52 14.37 4.85
C LEU A 350 -0.13 15.02 4.80
N GLU A 351 -0.03 16.32 4.55
CA GLU A 351 1.24 17.04 4.73
C GLU A 351 1.38 17.53 6.18
N GLY A 352 0.29 17.99 6.79
CA GLY A 352 0.19 18.43 8.18
C GLY A 352 -0.11 19.91 8.39
N GLY A 353 -0.19 20.72 7.33
CA GLY A 353 -0.48 22.17 7.42
C GLY A 353 -1.86 22.59 6.90
N GLU A 354 -2.54 21.67 6.24
CA GLU A 354 -3.94 21.74 5.83
C GLU A 354 -4.90 21.77 7.02
N THR A 355 -6.19 21.99 6.77
CA THR A 355 -7.27 21.71 7.73
C THR A 355 -8.02 20.41 7.41
N VAL A 356 -8.09 19.50 8.37
CA VAL A 356 -8.78 18.20 8.25
C VAL A 356 -9.96 18.13 9.22
N THR A 357 -11.18 18.26 8.71
CA THR A 357 -12.40 18.20 9.54
C THR A 357 -13.16 16.90 9.34
N ILE A 358 -12.99 15.92 10.24
CA ILE A 358 -13.71 14.64 10.22
C ILE A 358 -14.50 14.47 11.53
N THR A 359 -15.83 14.31 11.44
CA THR A 359 -16.70 14.24 12.63
C THR A 359 -16.61 12.88 13.33
N THR A 360 -16.57 11.79 12.56
CA THR A 360 -16.40 10.42 13.05
C THR A 360 -15.15 9.84 12.40
N LYS A 361 -14.06 9.85 13.16
CA LYS A 361 -12.76 9.31 12.77
C LYS A 361 -12.78 7.79 12.78
N ASP A 362 -11.90 7.21 11.98
CA ASP A 362 -11.59 5.79 12.02
C ASP A 362 -10.39 5.58 12.93
N THR A 363 -10.55 4.75 13.96
CA THR A 363 -9.51 4.40 14.93
C THR A 363 -9.38 2.88 15.09
N ASP A 364 -10.03 2.08 14.24
CA ASP A 364 -9.98 0.62 14.31
C ASP A 364 -9.26 -0.04 13.13
N THR A 365 -9.05 0.71 12.03
CA THR A 365 -8.38 0.21 10.83
C THR A 365 -7.56 1.29 10.09
N GLY A 366 -6.74 0.83 9.13
CA GLY A 366 -6.01 1.69 8.20
C GLY A 366 -4.88 2.50 8.80
N THR A 367 -4.33 3.42 8.00
CA THR A 367 -3.18 4.25 8.35
C THR A 367 -3.45 5.71 8.02
N ILE A 368 -3.05 6.60 8.93
CA ILE A 368 -2.84 8.01 8.62
C ILE A 368 -1.34 8.23 8.42
N THR A 369 -0.96 8.91 7.35
CA THR A 369 0.42 9.23 7.02
C THR A 369 0.62 10.72 6.94
N TYR A 370 1.67 11.23 7.59
CA TYR A 370 2.16 12.59 7.46
C TYR A 370 3.46 12.60 6.64
N ASP A 371 3.49 13.34 5.54
CA ASP A 371 4.63 13.40 4.60
C ASP A 371 5.11 14.82 4.27
N GLY A 372 4.60 15.83 4.98
CA GLY A 372 5.01 17.20 4.80
C GLY A 372 6.45 17.46 5.22
N SER A 373 6.99 18.59 4.74
CA SER A 373 8.36 19.05 5.01
C SER A 373 8.42 20.28 5.91
N GLY A 374 7.29 20.69 6.48
CA GLY A 374 7.15 21.90 7.29
C GLY A 374 7.46 21.71 8.77
N SER A 375 7.14 22.72 9.57
CA SER A 375 7.08 22.61 11.03
C SER A 375 5.63 22.80 11.45
N TYR A 376 5.06 21.77 12.06
CA TYR A 376 3.67 21.67 12.43
C TYR A 376 3.57 21.63 13.96
N SER A 377 2.65 22.42 14.51
CA SER A 377 2.44 22.57 15.96
C SER A 377 1.53 21.51 16.57
N ASP A 378 0.91 20.72 15.71
CA ASP A 378 -0.21 19.83 15.97
C ASP A 378 -0.30 18.80 14.83
N LEU A 379 -1.07 17.74 15.07
CA LEU A 379 -1.43 16.76 14.07
C LEU A 379 -2.86 17.01 13.59
N GLU A 380 -3.04 17.43 12.35
CA GLU A 380 -4.36 17.93 11.90
C GLU A 380 -5.50 16.88 11.94
N TYR A 381 -5.18 15.59 11.82
CA TYR A 381 -6.17 14.52 11.99
C TYR A 381 -6.56 14.34 13.46
N GLY A 382 -5.87 14.95 14.42
CA GLY A 382 -6.05 14.88 15.89
C GLY A 382 -5.07 13.93 16.57
N ASP A 383 -5.50 13.31 17.67
CA ASP A 383 -4.60 12.59 18.57
C ASP A 383 -4.91 11.09 18.75
N ASP A 384 -5.96 10.60 18.10
CA ASP A 384 -6.38 9.20 18.16
C ASP A 384 -6.23 8.55 16.79
N TYR A 385 -5.43 7.47 16.71
CA TYR A 385 -5.10 6.76 15.48
C TYR A 385 -5.24 5.26 15.65
N TYR A 386 -5.56 4.55 14.57
CA TYR A 386 -5.21 3.12 14.49
C TYR A 386 -3.72 2.98 14.17
N ASN A 387 -3.30 3.12 12.91
CA ASN A 387 -1.87 3.25 12.59
C ASN A 387 -1.51 4.70 12.23
N LEU A 388 -0.31 5.13 12.66
CA LEU A 388 0.25 6.44 12.37
C LEU A 388 1.64 6.29 11.76
N THR A 389 1.90 7.02 10.68
CA THR A 389 3.20 7.02 10.00
C THR A 389 3.67 8.44 9.71
N PHE A 390 4.92 8.74 10.06
CA PHE A 390 5.64 9.93 9.62
C PHE A 390 6.64 9.51 8.53
N ASN A 391 6.54 10.11 7.35
CA ASN A 391 7.29 9.72 6.15
C ASN A 391 7.71 10.94 5.30
N GLY A 392 7.82 12.10 5.94
CA GLY A 392 8.27 13.34 5.33
C GLY A 392 9.27 14.04 6.22
N THR A 393 10.06 14.94 5.66
CA THR A 393 11.19 15.57 6.37
C THR A 393 10.76 16.66 7.36
N GLY A 394 9.47 16.73 7.70
CA GLY A 394 8.89 17.76 8.56
C GLY A 394 9.13 17.51 10.05
N THR A 395 8.79 18.50 10.87
CA THR A 395 8.74 18.39 12.33
C THR A 395 7.29 18.47 12.79
N TYR A 396 6.84 17.47 13.53
CA TYR A 396 5.47 17.32 14.00
C TYR A 396 5.46 17.37 15.53
N ALA A 397 5.09 18.52 16.09
CA ALA A 397 4.96 18.69 17.53
C ALA A 397 3.56 18.27 18.00
N LEU A 398 3.47 17.60 19.15
CA LEU A 398 2.19 17.23 19.75
C LEU A 398 1.61 18.38 20.58
N ASP A 399 0.34 18.69 20.36
CA ASP A 399 -0.46 19.65 21.13
C ASP A 399 -1.34 18.98 22.21
N ALA A 400 -1.58 17.68 22.09
CA ALA A 400 -2.18 16.84 23.12
C ALA A 400 -1.45 15.49 23.28
N ASN A 401 -1.96 14.63 24.16
CA ASN A 401 -1.40 13.30 24.35
C ASN A 401 -1.85 12.40 23.20
N LEU A 402 -0.91 11.68 22.60
CA LEU A 402 -1.14 10.85 21.43
C LEU A 402 -1.53 9.42 21.82
N ASN A 403 -2.57 8.87 21.20
CA ASN A 403 -2.99 7.49 21.33
C ASN A 403 -2.99 6.78 19.96
N VAL A 404 -2.27 5.65 19.87
CA VAL A 404 -2.15 4.83 18.67
C VAL A 404 -2.50 3.38 19.01
N ASP A 405 -3.71 2.95 18.62
CA ASP A 405 -4.23 1.60 18.90
C ASP A 405 -3.54 0.50 18.06
N GLY A 406 -2.82 0.89 17.01
CA GLY A 406 -2.02 0.06 16.13
C GLY A 406 -0.53 0.45 16.18
N ALA A 407 0.13 0.48 15.02
CA ALA A 407 1.56 0.78 14.93
C ALA A 407 1.85 2.28 14.76
N LEU A 408 2.89 2.76 15.43
CA LEU A 408 3.51 4.07 15.21
C LEU A 408 4.84 3.88 14.48
N THR A 409 4.99 4.53 13.33
CA THR A 409 6.20 4.45 12.50
C THR A 409 6.73 5.85 12.18
N ILE A 410 8.00 6.09 12.47
CA ILE A 410 8.75 7.27 12.02
C ILE A 410 9.78 6.77 11.00
N THR A 411 9.44 6.92 9.72
CA THR A 411 10.32 6.56 8.61
C THR A 411 11.29 7.68 8.29
N ASP A 412 10.81 8.92 8.32
CA ASP A 412 11.56 10.16 8.03
C ASP A 412 10.87 11.31 8.81
N GLY A 413 11.64 12.34 9.15
CA GLY A 413 11.21 13.52 9.87
C GLY A 413 11.44 13.47 11.37
N THR A 414 10.74 14.36 12.07
CA THR A 414 10.85 14.52 13.53
C THR A 414 9.48 14.47 14.19
N LEU A 415 9.26 13.51 15.08
CA LEU A 415 8.15 13.54 16.04
C LEU A 415 8.63 14.19 17.34
N ASP A 416 7.95 15.24 17.81
CA ASP A 416 8.30 15.98 19.03
C ASP A 416 7.13 15.98 20.03
N VAL A 417 7.34 15.47 21.25
CA VAL A 417 6.29 15.52 22.31
C VAL A 417 6.03 16.93 22.88
N SER A 418 6.66 17.94 22.27
CA SER A 418 6.60 19.36 22.59
C SER A 418 7.11 19.72 23.99
N SER A 419 7.25 21.03 24.26
CA SER A 419 7.71 21.51 25.57
C SER A 419 6.79 21.13 26.73
N ASP A 420 5.57 20.68 26.42
CA ASP A 420 4.60 20.22 27.41
C ASP A 420 4.81 18.74 27.81
N ASN A 421 5.76 18.05 27.18
CA ASN A 421 6.12 16.66 27.47
C ASN A 421 4.93 15.70 27.36
N ARG A 422 4.23 15.78 26.22
CA ARG A 422 3.04 14.97 25.94
C ARG A 422 3.37 13.47 26.03
N SER A 423 2.40 12.70 26.50
CA SER A 423 2.53 11.24 26.52
C SER A 423 2.13 10.63 25.18
N ILE A 424 2.72 9.48 24.86
CA ILE A 424 2.33 8.66 23.72
C ILE A 424 1.94 7.28 24.22
N ASN A 425 0.76 6.80 23.83
CA ASN A 425 0.29 5.44 24.02
C ASN A 425 0.36 4.70 22.68
N VAL A 426 0.98 3.51 22.66
CA VAL A 426 1.07 2.66 21.47
C VAL A 426 0.75 1.20 21.83
N ALA A 427 -0.30 0.66 21.24
CA ALA A 427 -0.70 -0.73 21.49
C ALA A 427 -0.05 -1.73 20.53
N GLY A 428 0.31 -1.29 19.32
CA GLY A 428 1.04 -2.07 18.32
C GLY A 428 2.55 -1.83 18.35
N ASN A 429 3.19 -1.97 17.18
CA ASN A 429 4.64 -1.83 17.07
C ASN A 429 5.09 -0.37 17.08
N TRP A 430 6.28 -0.14 17.63
CA TRP A 430 7.00 1.12 17.52
C TRP A 430 8.20 0.93 16.61
N THR A 431 8.27 1.75 15.56
CA THR A 431 9.41 1.78 14.65
C THR A 431 9.89 3.22 14.51
N ASN A 432 11.12 3.50 14.91
CA ASN A 432 11.76 4.79 14.68
C ASN A 432 13.03 4.59 13.86
N SER A 433 13.08 5.18 12.67
CA SER A 433 14.25 5.23 11.78
C SER A 433 14.83 6.64 11.63
N ASP A 434 14.26 7.63 12.32
CA ASP A 434 14.70 9.02 12.28
C ASP A 434 14.60 9.66 13.70
N ILE A 435 14.14 10.91 13.82
CA ILE A 435 14.20 11.66 15.09
C ILE A 435 12.89 11.52 15.86
N PHE A 436 12.99 11.05 17.10
CA PHE A 436 11.97 11.21 18.13
C PHE A 436 12.51 12.09 19.26
N ASN A 437 11.96 13.29 19.40
CA ASN A 437 12.27 14.20 20.51
C ASN A 437 11.37 13.86 21.70
N SER A 438 11.84 12.94 22.55
CA SER A 438 11.13 12.46 23.74
C SER A 438 11.03 13.50 24.87
N ARG A 439 11.97 14.45 24.95
CA ARG A 439 12.06 15.47 26.01
C ARG A 439 11.91 14.85 27.39
N SER A 440 10.92 15.27 28.19
CA SER A 440 10.56 14.60 29.45
C SER A 440 9.25 13.81 29.35
N GLY A 441 8.81 13.50 28.13
CA GLY A 441 7.58 12.76 27.83
C GLY A 441 7.66 11.29 28.23
N THR A 442 6.51 10.63 28.19
CA THR A 442 6.38 9.22 28.53
C THR A 442 5.80 8.45 27.36
N VAL A 443 6.47 7.37 26.95
CA VAL A 443 5.93 6.40 25.99
C VAL A 443 5.40 5.20 26.76
N THR A 444 4.12 4.89 26.55
CA THR A 444 3.44 3.74 27.14
C THR A 444 3.14 2.72 26.06
N PHE A 445 3.71 1.53 26.20
CA PHE A 445 3.36 0.35 25.42
C PHE A 445 2.21 -0.38 26.12
N ASP A 446 0.99 -0.21 25.63
CA ASP A 446 -0.25 -0.70 26.28
C ASP A 446 -0.87 -1.94 25.62
N GLY A 447 -0.22 -2.50 24.60
CA GLY A 447 -0.62 -3.74 23.93
C GLY A 447 0.50 -4.78 23.82
N THR A 448 0.77 -5.22 22.59
CA THR A 448 1.87 -6.12 22.26
C THR A 448 2.74 -5.45 21.21
N SER A 449 3.95 -5.07 21.61
CA SER A 449 4.79 -4.18 20.81
C SER A 449 6.11 -4.85 20.49
N THR A 450 6.48 -4.85 19.20
CA THR A 450 7.88 -4.93 18.80
C THR A 450 8.44 -3.50 18.76
N ILE A 451 9.60 -3.29 19.39
CA ILE A 451 10.25 -2.00 19.53
C ILE A 451 11.54 -1.99 18.70
N THR A 452 11.49 -1.26 17.59
CA THR A 452 12.66 -0.80 16.83
C THR A 452 12.90 0.67 17.20
N SER A 453 13.83 0.92 18.12
CA SER A 453 14.20 2.29 18.51
C SER A 453 15.16 2.93 17.50
N GLY A 454 15.42 4.24 17.61
CA GLY A 454 16.26 4.99 16.65
C GLY A 454 17.73 4.59 16.69
N GLY A 455 18.14 3.87 17.73
CA GLY A 455 19.50 3.35 17.89
C GLY A 455 20.48 4.40 18.43
N ILE A 456 21.55 3.90 19.06
CA ILE A 456 22.54 4.71 19.77
C ILE A 456 23.61 5.17 18.77
N THR A 457 23.39 6.30 18.08
CA THR A 457 24.52 7.05 17.50
C THR A 457 24.76 8.30 18.35
N ASP A 458 25.53 8.12 19.41
CA ASP A 458 26.27 9.10 20.22
C ASP A 458 25.60 10.40 20.75
N ASN A 459 24.27 10.56 20.66
CA ASN A 459 23.52 11.62 21.39
C ASN A 459 21.97 11.60 21.28
N THR A 460 21.36 10.57 20.68
CA THR A 460 19.89 10.51 20.55
C THR A 460 19.29 9.53 21.56
N GLN A 461 18.74 10.10 22.62
CA GLN A 461 17.91 9.43 23.62
C GLN A 461 16.73 8.74 22.90
N ASP A 462 16.59 7.42 23.02
CA ASP A 462 15.46 6.72 22.40
C ASP A 462 14.15 7.08 23.10
N PHE A 463 14.17 7.10 24.44
CA PHE A 463 13.03 7.45 25.27
C PHE A 463 13.48 8.17 26.54
N TYR A 464 12.59 8.97 27.13
CA TYR A 464 12.84 9.55 28.45
C TYR A 464 12.22 8.70 29.57
N ASN A 465 10.90 8.52 29.54
CA ASN A 465 10.20 7.54 30.38
C ASN A 465 9.54 6.47 29.51
N VAL A 466 9.62 5.21 29.95
CA VAL A 466 8.95 4.08 29.30
C VAL A 466 8.08 3.34 30.30
N ILE A 467 6.83 3.06 29.89
CA ILE A 467 5.91 2.21 30.64
C ILE A 467 5.46 1.05 29.76
N LEU A 468 5.64 -0.19 30.23
CA LEU A 468 4.89 -1.33 29.71
C LEU A 468 3.65 -1.52 30.59
N SER A 469 2.47 -1.22 30.04
CA SER A 469 1.16 -1.51 30.66
C SER A 469 0.40 -2.61 29.92
N GLY A 470 0.86 -2.97 28.71
CA GLY A 470 0.34 -4.05 27.88
C GLY A 470 0.83 -5.43 28.30
N SER A 471 0.62 -6.42 27.42
CA SER A 471 0.98 -7.81 27.64
C SER A 471 2.43 -8.12 27.31
N ALA A 472 3.03 -7.45 26.32
CA ALA A 472 4.42 -7.70 25.94
C ALA A 472 5.08 -6.51 25.23
N GLY A 473 6.37 -6.32 25.49
CA GLY A 473 7.27 -5.46 24.72
C GLY A 473 8.53 -6.24 24.35
N THR A 474 8.92 -6.25 23.08
CA THR A 474 10.11 -6.96 22.60
C THR A 474 11.02 -6.03 21.83
N GLN A 475 12.27 -5.88 22.26
CA GLN A 475 13.29 -5.16 21.48
C GLN A 475 13.73 -6.03 20.29
N SER A 476 13.79 -5.46 19.09
CA SER A 476 14.02 -6.26 17.87
C SER A 476 15.40 -6.12 17.25
N THR A 477 15.90 -4.89 17.09
CA THR A 477 17.08 -4.62 16.25
C THR A 477 18.12 -3.74 16.92
N ASN A 478 17.69 -2.83 17.79
CA ASN A 478 18.52 -1.82 18.42
C ASN A 478 18.42 -1.94 19.94
N HIS A 479 19.52 -1.66 20.64
CA HIS A 479 19.48 -1.39 22.08
C HIS A 479 18.50 -0.26 22.35
N VAL A 480 17.86 -0.28 23.52
CA VAL A 480 16.96 0.80 23.95
C VAL A 480 17.64 1.60 25.05
N ASP A 481 17.62 2.92 24.91
CA ASP A 481 18.08 3.88 25.91
C ASP A 481 16.92 4.65 26.55
N VAL A 482 16.88 4.68 27.89
CA VAL A 482 15.84 5.34 28.70
C VAL A 482 16.51 6.27 29.70
N ASP A 483 16.40 7.59 29.52
CA ASP A 483 17.12 8.56 30.36
C ASP A 483 16.59 8.71 31.78
N ASN A 484 15.35 8.32 32.01
CA ASN A 484 14.74 8.37 33.33
C ASN A 484 14.19 7.00 33.70
N ASP A 485 12.89 6.85 33.87
CA ASP A 485 12.32 5.66 34.49
C ASP A 485 11.79 4.67 33.45
N PHE A 486 12.12 3.39 33.65
CA PHE A 486 11.52 2.26 32.96
C PHE A 486 10.61 1.49 33.93
N THR A 487 9.32 1.37 33.60
CA THR A 487 8.33 0.71 34.46
C THR A 487 7.54 -0.36 33.73
N ILE A 488 7.46 -1.56 34.27
CA ILE A 488 6.44 -2.55 33.92
C ILE A 488 5.32 -2.44 34.96
N SER A 489 4.21 -1.85 34.54
CA SER A 489 3.04 -1.60 35.41
C SER A 489 2.01 -2.73 35.37
N SER A 490 2.16 -3.66 34.42
CA SER A 490 1.26 -4.79 34.20
C SER A 490 1.87 -6.12 34.69
N SER A 491 1.23 -7.23 34.32
CA SER A 491 1.82 -8.58 34.41
C SER A 491 2.56 -8.99 33.14
N GLY A 492 2.77 -8.04 32.22
CA GLY A 492 3.40 -8.26 30.93
C GLY A 492 4.89 -8.58 31.03
N THR A 493 5.46 -8.95 29.89
CA THR A 493 6.89 -9.26 29.77
C THR A 493 7.59 -8.26 28.87
N TRP A 494 8.69 -7.69 29.34
CA TRP A 494 9.65 -7.01 28.50
C TRP A 494 10.78 -7.99 28.15
N ASP A 495 10.92 -8.32 26.88
CA ASP A 495 11.98 -9.16 26.33
C ASP A 495 12.99 -8.27 25.63
N THR A 496 14.23 -8.21 26.14
CA THR A 496 15.26 -7.40 25.49
C THR A 496 15.81 -8.04 24.22
N GLY A 497 15.39 -9.26 23.85
CA GLY A 497 15.84 -9.90 22.61
C GLY A 497 17.35 -10.20 22.59
N GLY A 498 18.01 -10.24 23.76
CA GLY A 498 19.48 -10.30 23.88
C GLY A 498 20.18 -8.96 23.66
N LEU A 499 19.43 -7.86 23.55
CA LEU A 499 19.91 -6.49 23.44
C LEU A 499 19.99 -5.84 24.83
N CYS A 500 20.76 -4.75 24.94
CA CYS A 500 20.83 -3.93 26.13
C CYS A 500 19.59 -3.03 26.28
N LEU A 501 19.12 -2.93 27.52
CA LEU A 501 18.20 -1.89 27.98
C LEU A 501 18.97 -0.98 28.94
N PHE A 502 19.31 0.23 28.49
CA PHE A 502 19.94 1.24 29.32
C PHE A 502 18.86 2.05 30.02
N VAL A 503 18.98 2.20 31.34
CA VAL A 503 18.05 2.97 32.16
C VAL A 503 18.87 3.82 33.11
N ALA A 504 18.87 5.14 32.92
CA ALA A 504 19.63 6.05 33.77
C ALA A 504 18.90 6.36 35.10
N GLY A 505 17.57 6.31 35.11
CA GLY A 505 16.74 6.40 36.31
C GLY A 505 16.46 5.03 36.94
N THR A 506 15.21 4.81 37.35
CA THR A 506 14.81 3.59 38.06
C THR A 506 14.16 2.57 37.13
N THR A 507 14.51 1.30 37.32
CA THR A 507 13.82 0.15 36.72
C THR A 507 12.85 -0.45 37.73
N THR A 508 11.54 -0.39 37.44
CA THR A 508 10.48 -0.97 38.29
C THR A 508 9.72 -2.03 37.53
N THR A 509 9.76 -3.29 37.95
CA THR A 509 9.06 -4.38 37.25
C THR A 509 7.70 -4.76 37.84
N GLY A 510 7.37 -4.31 39.06
CA GLY A 510 6.09 -4.62 39.70
C GLY A 510 5.79 -6.12 39.73
N SER A 511 4.69 -6.52 39.10
CA SER A 511 4.30 -7.94 38.89
C SER A 511 4.71 -8.51 37.52
N GLY A 512 5.31 -7.69 36.66
CA GLY A 512 5.77 -8.08 35.33
C GLY A 512 7.14 -8.71 35.35
N THR A 513 7.62 -9.07 34.16
CA THR A 513 8.90 -9.76 33.99
C THR A 513 9.79 -9.02 33.00
N LEU A 514 11.05 -8.76 33.38
CA LEU A 514 12.12 -8.35 32.47
C LEU A 514 12.97 -9.58 32.16
N THR A 515 13.14 -9.92 30.89
CA THR A 515 13.79 -11.18 30.47
C THR A 515 14.82 -10.97 29.36
N ASN A 516 15.64 -12.00 29.15
CA ASN A 516 16.58 -12.12 28.04
C ASN A 516 17.74 -11.12 28.07
N THR A 517 18.08 -10.63 29.27
CA THR A 517 19.35 -9.95 29.51
C THR A 517 20.48 -10.99 29.48
N THR A 518 21.39 -10.91 28.53
CA THR A 518 22.57 -11.79 28.50
C THR A 518 23.61 -11.24 29.48
N LEU A 519 23.70 -11.84 30.66
CA LEU A 519 24.74 -11.50 31.62
C LEU A 519 26.11 -12.00 31.13
N PRO A 520 27.20 -11.26 31.37
CA PRO A 520 28.54 -11.74 31.08
C PRO A 520 28.89 -12.88 32.05
N THR A 521 29.42 -13.96 31.49
CA THR A 521 29.84 -15.17 32.19
C THR A 521 31.25 -15.53 31.76
N VAL A 522 31.96 -16.27 32.61
CA VAL A 522 33.31 -16.77 32.34
C VAL A 522 33.37 -18.26 32.57
N THR A 523 34.02 -18.98 31.67
CA THR A 523 34.28 -20.42 31.75
C THR A 523 35.79 -20.66 31.82
N PHE A 524 36.22 -21.51 32.75
CA PHE A 524 37.63 -21.87 32.93
C PHE A 524 37.95 -23.18 32.22
N ASP A 525 39.15 -23.27 31.65
CA ASP A 525 39.78 -24.47 31.15
C ASP A 525 41.27 -24.47 31.57
N PRO A 526 41.74 -25.36 32.44
CA PRO A 526 41.00 -26.48 33.03
C PRO A 526 39.79 -26.07 33.86
N ALA A 527 38.75 -26.90 33.84
CA ALA A 527 37.54 -26.68 34.61
C ALA A 527 37.81 -26.92 36.10
N ASN A 528 36.92 -26.39 36.94
CA ASN A 528 37.03 -26.62 38.37
C ASN A 528 36.87 -28.11 38.70
N SER A 529 37.84 -28.65 39.43
CA SER A 529 38.00 -30.04 39.85
C SER A 529 38.45 -31.01 38.75
N ASP A 530 38.98 -30.51 37.63
CA ASP A 530 39.72 -31.35 36.68
C ASP A 530 40.98 -31.92 37.36
N ASP A 531 41.28 -33.19 37.11
CA ASP A 531 42.38 -33.95 37.74
C ASP A 531 43.37 -34.59 36.74
N ASP A 532 43.20 -34.33 35.44
CA ASP A 532 44.04 -34.84 34.33
C ASP A 532 44.74 -33.70 33.57
N VAL A 533 45.10 -32.63 34.28
CA VAL A 533 45.74 -31.45 33.67
C VAL A 533 47.23 -31.71 33.49
N GLN A 534 47.76 -31.49 32.29
CA GLN A 534 49.18 -31.71 32.03
C GLN A 534 50.03 -30.55 32.58
N PRO A 535 51.25 -30.82 33.10
CA PRO A 535 52.12 -29.78 33.67
C PRO A 535 52.41 -28.55 32.81
N ALA A 536 52.35 -28.70 31.48
CA ALA A 536 52.67 -27.66 30.51
C ALA A 536 51.44 -26.98 29.90
N GLU A 537 50.23 -27.30 30.39
CA GLU A 537 49.00 -26.69 29.88
C GLU A 537 48.83 -25.25 30.35
N ASN A 538 48.36 -24.41 29.43
CA ASN A 538 47.90 -23.07 29.74
C ASN A 538 46.50 -23.11 30.31
N ILE A 539 46.13 -22.06 31.04
CA ILE A 539 44.76 -21.88 31.52
C ILE A 539 44.07 -20.86 30.62
N THR A 540 42.82 -21.09 30.24
CA THR A 540 42.01 -20.13 29.50
C THR A 540 40.74 -19.76 30.26
N LEU A 541 40.38 -18.48 30.18
CA LEU A 541 39.10 -17.93 30.64
C LEU A 541 38.34 -17.44 29.41
N THR A 542 37.21 -18.07 29.10
CA THR A 542 36.36 -17.74 27.94
C THR A 542 35.09 -17.03 28.39
N PHE A 543 34.82 -15.85 27.81
CA PHE A 543 33.65 -15.03 28.04
C PHE A 543 32.62 -15.18 26.90
N ASN A 544 31.33 -15.13 27.24
CA ASN A 544 30.26 -15.09 26.22
C ASN A 544 30.14 -13.71 25.53
N HIS A 545 30.65 -12.67 26.17
CA HIS A 545 30.68 -11.28 25.70
C HIS A 545 32.11 -10.79 25.47
N ALA A 546 32.25 -9.78 24.60
CA ALA A 546 33.52 -9.05 24.48
C ALA A 546 33.69 -8.17 25.72
N MET A 547 34.85 -8.19 26.35
CA MET A 547 35.06 -7.60 27.67
C MET A 547 35.94 -6.35 27.64
N ARG A 548 35.71 -5.43 28.57
CA ARG A 548 36.54 -4.25 28.86
C ARG A 548 36.77 -4.10 30.36
N ASN A 549 37.61 -3.15 30.77
CA ASN A 549 37.74 -2.80 32.18
C ASN A 549 36.49 -2.05 32.67
N THR A 550 36.22 -2.09 33.98
CA THR A 550 35.05 -1.42 34.60
C THR A 550 35.11 0.11 34.59
N ASP A 551 36.16 0.71 34.03
CA ASP A 551 36.33 2.15 33.83
C ASP A 551 36.22 2.53 32.34
N ASP A 552 35.57 1.67 31.55
CA ASP A 552 35.42 1.74 30.09
C ASP A 552 36.73 1.67 29.28
N SER A 553 37.89 1.57 29.93
CA SER A 553 39.16 1.43 29.22
C SER A 553 39.31 0.03 28.61
N ALA A 554 40.05 -0.06 27.50
CA ALA A 554 40.22 -1.33 26.80
C ALA A 554 41.00 -2.36 27.65
N LEU A 555 40.53 -3.61 27.62
CA LEU A 555 41.28 -4.75 28.14
C LEU A 555 42.40 -5.12 27.17
N THR A 556 43.64 -5.19 27.65
CA THR A 556 44.86 -5.35 26.83
C THR A 556 45.84 -6.32 27.46
N ASN A 557 46.79 -6.84 26.67
CA ASN A 557 47.88 -7.68 27.17
C ASN A 557 48.78 -6.97 28.19
N THR A 558 48.66 -5.66 28.36
CA THR A 558 49.46 -4.90 29.34
C THR A 558 48.76 -4.76 30.69
N ASN A 559 47.43 -4.89 30.75
CA ASN A 559 46.67 -4.74 31.99
C ASN A 559 46.03 -6.04 32.50
N VAL A 560 45.88 -7.05 31.64
CA VAL A 560 45.17 -8.29 31.97
C VAL A 560 45.84 -9.11 33.09
N ASP A 561 47.17 -9.11 33.19
CA ASP A 561 47.91 -9.80 34.26
C ASP A 561 47.42 -9.41 35.65
N SER A 562 47.17 -8.12 35.86
CA SER A 562 46.76 -7.57 37.15
C SER A 562 45.36 -8.00 37.60
N LEU A 563 44.57 -8.60 36.69
CA LEU A 563 43.20 -9.03 36.95
C LEU A 563 43.12 -10.52 37.34
N ILE A 564 44.20 -11.28 37.13
CA ILE A 564 44.25 -12.72 37.34
C ILE A 564 44.98 -13.04 38.64
N THR A 565 44.41 -13.96 39.41
CA THR A 565 45.08 -14.59 40.56
C THR A 565 45.39 -16.04 40.22
N LEU A 566 46.66 -16.43 40.29
CA LEU A 566 47.11 -17.81 40.09
C LEU A 566 47.94 -18.26 41.30
N LYS A 567 47.52 -19.34 41.97
CA LYS A 567 48.08 -19.77 43.26
C LYS A 567 48.16 -21.28 43.40
N VAL A 568 49.01 -21.73 44.33
CA VAL A 568 49.10 -23.14 44.74
C VAL A 568 47.99 -23.48 45.75
N ASN A 569 47.36 -24.64 45.61
CA ASN A 569 46.32 -25.22 46.47
C ASN A 569 44.98 -24.49 46.51
N ASN A 570 44.96 -23.21 46.86
CA ASN A 570 43.73 -22.44 47.07
C ASN A 570 44.00 -20.92 47.11
N SER A 571 42.96 -20.12 47.40
CA SER A 571 43.02 -18.66 47.49
C SER A 571 44.03 -18.10 48.51
N SER A 572 44.38 -18.88 49.54
CA SER A 572 45.40 -18.51 50.56
C SER A 572 46.80 -19.00 50.22
N GLY A 573 46.96 -19.67 49.06
CA GLY A 573 48.22 -20.20 48.59
C GLY A 573 49.26 -19.15 48.19
N SER A 574 50.47 -19.66 47.97
CA SER A 574 51.56 -18.91 47.34
C SER A 574 51.25 -18.64 45.87
N ASP A 575 51.67 -17.47 45.38
CA ASP A 575 51.47 -17.06 44.00
C ASP A 575 52.33 -17.90 43.04
N ILE A 576 51.78 -18.20 41.87
CA ILE A 576 52.49 -18.81 40.73
C ILE A 576 52.73 -17.68 39.73
N ALA A 577 53.95 -17.58 39.20
CA ALA A 577 54.27 -16.56 38.18
C ALA A 577 53.73 -16.97 36.80
N PHE A 578 53.19 -16.01 36.05
CA PHE A 578 52.56 -16.22 34.75
C PHE A 578 52.59 -14.94 33.91
N ASP A 579 52.32 -15.09 32.62
CA ASP A 579 52.00 -14.04 31.66
C ASP A 579 50.58 -14.29 31.11
N ALA A 580 49.70 -13.29 31.15
CA ALA A 580 48.36 -13.40 30.60
C ALA A 580 48.18 -12.53 29.34
N THR A 581 47.42 -13.05 28.40
CA THR A 581 47.10 -12.35 27.14
C THR A 581 45.60 -12.39 26.89
N ILE A 582 45.06 -11.35 26.27
CA ILE A 582 43.67 -11.25 25.82
C ILE A 582 43.64 -11.27 24.29
N ASP A 583 42.72 -12.04 23.72
CA ASP A 583 42.52 -12.09 22.28
C ASP A 583 42.02 -10.74 21.69
N SER A 584 41.97 -10.67 20.36
CA SER A 584 41.51 -9.47 19.66
C SER A 584 40.03 -9.18 19.90
N ASP A 585 39.22 -10.23 20.06
CA ASP A 585 37.76 -10.14 20.21
C ASP A 585 37.36 -9.85 21.66
N LYS A 586 38.33 -9.83 22.57
CA LYS A 586 38.16 -9.56 24.02
C LYS A 586 37.31 -10.60 24.73
N LYS A 587 37.33 -11.85 24.25
CA LYS A 587 36.54 -12.96 24.78
C LYS A 587 37.38 -14.04 25.44
N ILE A 588 38.69 -14.10 25.20
CA ILE A 588 39.52 -15.20 25.72
C ILE A 588 40.79 -14.64 26.36
N ILE A 589 40.93 -14.84 27.66
CA ILE A 589 42.19 -14.63 28.38
C ILE A 589 42.94 -15.96 28.40
N THR A 590 44.18 -15.98 27.93
CA THR A 590 45.11 -17.11 28.06
C THR A 590 46.16 -16.78 29.09
N ILE A 591 46.30 -17.63 30.11
CA ILE A 591 47.26 -17.53 31.20
C ILE A 591 48.33 -18.60 30.98
N ASN A 592 49.56 -18.16 30.76
CA ASN A 592 50.72 -19.02 30.52
C ASN A 592 51.65 -18.96 31.74
N PRO A 593 51.73 -20.02 32.56
CA PRO A 593 52.66 -20.08 33.67
C PRO A 593 54.12 -19.93 33.21
N ASP A 594 54.95 -19.23 33.98
CA ASP A 594 56.38 -19.03 33.65
C ASP A 594 57.19 -20.34 33.67
N SER A 595 56.68 -21.34 34.38
CA SER A 595 57.23 -22.68 34.50
C SER A 595 56.12 -23.71 34.56
N ASN A 596 56.37 -24.90 34.00
CA ASN A 596 55.47 -26.04 34.13
C ASN A 596 55.10 -26.29 35.60
N PHE A 597 53.85 -26.68 35.83
CA PHE A 597 53.37 -27.13 37.12
C PHE A 597 54.07 -28.42 37.56
N THR A 598 53.98 -28.76 38.85
CA THR A 598 54.46 -30.04 39.37
C THR A 598 53.33 -31.07 39.40
N GLY A 599 53.63 -32.36 39.22
CA GLY A 599 52.62 -33.40 39.37
C GLY A 599 51.96 -33.40 40.76
N GLU A 600 50.69 -33.78 40.82
CA GLU A 600 49.83 -33.74 42.02
C GLU A 600 49.64 -32.33 42.63
N GLN A 601 50.01 -31.27 41.90
CA GLN A 601 49.81 -29.90 42.35
C GLN A 601 48.35 -29.48 42.15
N ASP A 602 47.71 -29.03 43.22
CA ASP A 602 46.47 -28.27 43.12
C ASP A 602 46.79 -26.82 42.70
N VAL A 603 46.13 -26.34 41.66
CA VAL A 603 46.30 -24.98 41.11
C VAL A 603 44.98 -24.25 41.18
N TYR A 604 44.99 -23.08 41.82
CA TYR A 604 43.86 -22.17 41.97
C TYR A 604 44.00 -20.99 41.02
N VAL A 605 43.00 -20.77 40.16
CA VAL A 605 42.89 -19.61 39.27
C VAL A 605 41.62 -18.82 39.58
N ALA A 606 41.71 -17.49 39.58
CA ALA A 606 40.55 -16.63 39.82
C ALA A 606 40.62 -15.30 39.06
N ILE A 607 39.45 -14.75 38.77
CA ILE A 607 39.25 -13.40 38.26
C ILE A 607 38.21 -12.68 39.14
N GLY A 608 38.49 -11.42 39.49
CA GLY A 608 37.56 -10.60 40.26
C GLY A 608 36.38 -10.09 39.41
N ALA A 609 35.47 -9.34 40.05
CA ALA A 609 34.45 -8.56 39.33
C ALA A 609 35.09 -7.28 38.75
N THR A 610 36.08 -7.46 37.87
CA THR A 610 37.00 -6.41 37.39
C THR A 610 36.92 -6.17 35.89
N VAL A 611 36.06 -6.92 35.19
CA VAL A 611 35.78 -6.74 33.75
C VAL A 611 34.28 -6.70 33.53
N GLU A 612 33.87 -6.01 32.47
CA GLU A 612 32.47 -5.83 32.07
C GLU A 612 32.27 -6.05 30.57
N ASP A 613 31.06 -6.44 30.16
CA ASP A 613 30.71 -6.56 28.75
C ASP A 613 30.78 -5.19 28.07
N GLN A 614 31.42 -5.15 26.91
CA GLN A 614 31.70 -3.94 26.15
C GLN A 614 30.43 -3.28 25.59
N THR A 615 29.30 -3.99 25.52
CA THR A 615 28.07 -3.46 24.90
C THR A 615 27.14 -2.85 25.94
N CYS A 616 26.78 -3.60 26.97
CA CYS A 616 25.84 -3.22 28.02
C CYS A 616 26.50 -2.67 29.30
N GLY A 617 27.84 -2.77 29.44
CA GLY A 617 28.55 -2.28 30.64
C GLY A 617 28.25 -3.06 31.92
N GLN A 618 27.82 -4.32 31.79
CA GLN A 618 27.54 -5.16 32.95
C GLN A 618 28.82 -5.89 33.37
N ALA A 619 29.19 -5.83 34.65
CA ALA A 619 30.35 -6.53 35.18
C ALA A 619 30.11 -8.03 35.37
N ILE A 620 31.15 -8.85 35.23
CA ILE A 620 31.08 -10.25 35.66
C ILE A 620 30.93 -10.36 37.17
N THR A 621 30.40 -11.48 37.64
CA THR A 621 30.62 -11.89 39.03
C THR A 621 32.02 -12.50 39.15
N ALA A 622 32.71 -12.23 40.26
CA ALA A 622 34.01 -12.85 40.55
C ALA A 622 33.90 -14.38 40.47
N ALA A 623 34.86 -15.02 39.83
CA ALA A 623 34.84 -16.45 39.53
C ALA A 623 36.22 -17.08 39.74
N ASN A 624 36.23 -18.39 40.02
CA ASN A 624 37.45 -19.15 40.25
C ASN A 624 37.29 -20.62 39.87
N ALA A 625 38.40 -21.29 39.67
CA ALA A 625 38.51 -22.74 39.51
C ALA A 625 39.75 -23.26 40.26
N THR A 626 39.67 -24.48 40.79
CA THR A 626 40.82 -25.23 41.30
C THR A 626 40.91 -26.56 40.56
N PHE A 627 42.06 -26.91 40.00
CA PHE A 627 42.30 -28.17 39.30
C PHE A 627 43.57 -28.84 39.82
N THR A 628 43.72 -30.14 39.60
CA THR A 628 44.87 -30.95 40.02
C THR A 628 45.67 -31.38 38.80
N VAL A 629 46.98 -31.18 38.84
CA VAL A 629 47.91 -31.60 37.80
C VAL A 629 48.17 -33.09 37.90
N VAL A 630 48.17 -33.79 36.77
CA VAL A 630 48.39 -35.24 36.71
C VAL A 630 49.69 -35.63 37.41
N ASP A 631 49.66 -36.75 38.14
CA ASP A 631 50.85 -37.34 38.76
C ASP A 631 51.91 -37.67 37.68
N THR A 632 53.02 -36.95 37.72
CA THR A 632 54.15 -37.14 36.79
C THR A 632 55.28 -37.99 37.34
N ASP A 633 55.18 -38.45 38.58
CA ASP A 633 56.23 -39.28 39.15
C ASP A 633 56.26 -40.64 38.45
N VAL A 634 57.45 -41.18 38.20
CA VAL A 634 57.60 -42.53 37.67
C VAL A 634 57.75 -43.52 38.83
N PRO A 635 57.07 -44.68 38.82
CA PRO A 635 57.29 -45.70 39.84
C PRO A 635 58.72 -46.23 39.76
N THR A 636 59.39 -46.33 40.91
CA THR A 636 60.76 -46.86 41.04
C THR A 636 60.75 -48.08 41.95
N LEU A 637 61.67 -49.03 41.71
CA LEU A 637 61.90 -50.13 42.64
C LEU A 637 62.64 -49.59 43.88
N THR A 638 62.01 -49.61 45.05
CA THR A 638 62.60 -49.08 46.29
C THR A 638 63.38 -50.15 47.05
N SER A 639 62.98 -51.41 46.94
CA SER A 639 63.72 -52.54 47.51
C SER A 639 63.29 -53.87 46.90
N SER A 640 64.15 -54.88 47.05
CA SER A 640 63.83 -56.28 46.78
C SER A 640 64.11 -57.14 48.00
N SER A 641 63.35 -58.22 48.16
CA SER A 641 63.63 -59.30 49.09
C SER A 641 63.66 -60.62 48.32
N PRO A 642 64.75 -61.40 48.37
CA PRO A 642 66.02 -61.06 49.00
C PRO A 642 66.69 -59.80 48.40
N THR A 643 67.48 -59.10 49.20
CA THR A 643 68.26 -57.95 48.71
C THR A 643 69.32 -58.41 47.72
N ASP A 644 69.77 -57.53 46.83
CA ASP A 644 70.87 -57.85 45.91
C ASP A 644 72.11 -58.35 46.70
N GLY A 645 72.69 -59.47 46.24
CA GLY A 645 73.80 -60.13 46.91
C GLY A 645 73.49 -60.84 48.25
N ALA A 646 72.21 -61.01 48.63
CA ALA A 646 71.86 -61.73 49.85
C ALA A 646 72.42 -63.16 49.86
N THR A 647 73.16 -63.51 50.91
CA THR A 647 73.64 -64.87 51.18
C THR A 647 72.65 -65.60 52.08
N GLU A 648 72.63 -66.93 52.03
CA GLU A 648 71.75 -67.77 52.86
C GLU A 648 70.23 -67.60 52.61
N VAL A 649 69.86 -67.20 51.40
CA VAL A 649 68.45 -67.18 50.96
C VAL A 649 67.85 -68.58 51.03
N GLY A 650 66.72 -68.73 51.72
CA GLY A 650 66.02 -70.00 51.84
C GLY A 650 65.45 -70.47 50.50
N VAL A 651 65.48 -71.78 50.25
CA VAL A 651 65.00 -72.37 48.98
C VAL A 651 63.50 -72.12 48.68
N ASN A 652 62.74 -71.67 49.69
CA ASN A 652 61.32 -71.37 49.58
C ASN A 652 61.01 -69.88 49.79
N ASP A 653 62.03 -69.02 49.85
CA ASP A 653 61.82 -67.58 50.05
C ASP A 653 61.22 -66.95 48.78
N ASN A 654 60.20 -66.12 48.97
CA ASN A 654 59.56 -65.41 47.87
C ASN A 654 60.45 -64.26 47.38
N ILE A 655 60.44 -64.01 46.07
CA ILE A 655 60.95 -62.76 45.50
C ILE A 655 59.86 -61.69 45.64
N VAL A 656 60.15 -60.65 46.42
CA VAL A 656 59.26 -59.52 46.64
C VAL A 656 59.94 -58.27 46.10
N LEU A 657 59.26 -57.55 45.21
CA LEU A 657 59.68 -56.26 44.66
C LEU A 657 58.78 -55.18 45.24
N ASN A 658 59.35 -54.24 46.00
CA ASN A 658 58.61 -53.13 46.56
C ASN A 658 58.84 -51.89 45.69
N PHE A 659 57.76 -51.26 45.23
CA PHE A 659 57.82 -50.06 44.40
C PHE A 659 57.53 -48.80 45.22
N SER A 660 57.93 -47.64 44.70
CA SER A 660 57.74 -46.35 45.37
C SER A 660 56.27 -45.93 45.43
N LYS A 661 55.43 -46.49 44.55
CA LYS A 661 53.97 -46.32 44.52
C LYS A 661 53.32 -47.54 43.84
N ALA A 662 51.99 -47.56 43.78
CA ALA A 662 51.27 -48.59 43.06
C ALA A 662 51.75 -48.66 41.60
N VAL A 663 51.85 -49.88 41.06
CA VAL A 663 52.28 -50.14 39.69
C VAL A 663 51.23 -50.96 38.97
N ASP A 664 50.92 -50.56 37.75
CA ASP A 664 50.15 -51.38 36.83
C ASP A 664 51.08 -52.29 36.03
N ALA A 665 50.66 -53.54 35.83
CA ALA A 665 51.42 -54.50 35.04
C ALA A 665 51.22 -54.23 33.55
N GLU A 666 52.20 -53.58 32.91
CA GLU A 666 52.25 -53.36 31.46
C GLU A 666 52.99 -54.52 30.74
N SER A 667 53.42 -54.33 29.48
CA SER A 667 54.20 -55.32 28.76
C SER A 667 55.66 -55.42 29.24
N GLY A 668 56.14 -56.65 29.48
CA GLY A 668 57.51 -56.92 29.93
C GLY A 668 57.60 -58.29 30.59
N ASN A 669 58.83 -58.75 30.88
CA ASN A 669 59.06 -59.99 31.61
C ASN A 669 59.83 -59.71 32.90
N ILE A 670 59.39 -60.27 34.03
CA ILE A 670 60.28 -60.51 35.16
C ILE A 670 61.14 -61.71 34.78
N VAL A 671 62.42 -61.48 34.50
CA VAL A 671 63.35 -62.54 34.09
C VAL A 671 64.09 -63.05 35.33
N ILE A 672 63.93 -64.34 35.61
CA ILE A 672 64.66 -65.04 36.66
C ILE A 672 65.59 -66.04 35.97
N TYR A 673 66.88 -65.89 36.19
CA TYR A 673 67.93 -66.78 35.67
C TYR A 673 68.84 -67.20 36.82
N LYS A 674 69.52 -68.35 36.66
CA LYS A 674 70.63 -68.65 37.55
C LYS A 674 71.82 -67.83 37.10
N SER A 675 72.61 -67.28 38.01
CA SER A 675 73.85 -66.58 37.64
C SER A 675 74.86 -67.45 36.87
N SER A 676 74.65 -68.78 36.83
CA SER A 676 75.41 -69.75 36.04
C SER A 676 74.88 -70.00 34.63
N ASP A 677 73.68 -69.53 34.31
CA ASP A 677 73.06 -69.60 32.98
C ASP A 677 73.49 -68.36 32.17
#